data_AF-A0A0P1AIN8-F1
#
_entry.id   AF-A0A0P1AIN8-F1
#
_cell.length_a   1.000
_cell.length_b   1.000
_cell.length_c   1.000
_cell.angle_alpha   90.00
_cell.angle_beta   90.00
_cell.angle_gamma   90.00
#
_symmetry.space_group_name_H-M   'P 1'
#
loop_
_entity.id
_entity.type
_entity.pdbx_description
1 polymer ?
#
loop_
_entity_poly.entity_id
_entity_poly.type
_entity_poly.pdbx_seq_one_letter_code
_entity_poly.pdbx_strand_id
1 'polypeptide(L)'
;MLTSGGGICGNGGNTAVNGNLVLLSVYKLNTQATTAAVRATSVAPLSCVPFDSYDWTRYVLSAKSSSRNSDLITIILDPETNYAASLKALIQLQFGNEKLTESLYPLLLYKALREGRNESVWNGYKKFLNDERQGRVAVRPRARTTWPILSDAKMQMQRFVLWAMLDTHRIKAMEQFYQSEVVGKYNRQGIHEADSLNFLLRMECTSKVIGQQEEGLRLRLETLLKMLEQHRFHTSYSSSHALFRLIVHRSEVFEATPSDEENAKEAYVDKNHRATATGEMIIEYIERFPCAMALDPRRISIAISAAAAAGQHDAAELLLQYGLKHRVPISAGSFAHAVEGAPDDKKRSNIADLYVHAKECDLIYTTEGSDGSIVNHLLFYAIMDGNFKHTIELLHEMQLNRTIANNRTVRELFRSIARYRAHIRKGDDRKGASKLLIECPTILGLLKSFPNVIPCTVHSLSQGILQSLYAGDLAVALEIMRVACFYDVKLRAEIYSQLLYPLLASGQRGGDESSDECVFDCLQVEQCFDQQYPNEHTHLKSLVVNICQANDDFTTMLVCLDRWQVQGHPPMSRRMVKRVFEVISKQIQKLQKRSKVSVSGTVFVVNSMELSYLAFLVRYRSIVTWDSWTIERAIIRARTSGLYADVMALMAEASSRGWKLSSTAYIVSLCVLEEVCDPLAVVACVETIKANDAWEKVKRKDPGVQNILSRAIANGILFVISTVAARIATLLLCSAHLPYLHFKHLHQSAIRFDKRRLGVMAELEYTQMLQGMQSEEAKRARQREHVKNSYYRKQNLVKALRIEASELELKYARTFQLKQQQLEWRDVAGALGCEEERNHSDDLVEQYMQLSIKKQQLVRENKELERMTSKFSKFQLKMQQLVDSEPKVKLESPSVEENDMVLEPFTVSECHQLASHAFGEIAKFMKHNTYLTSGLELFGWREQRREEPDHVKFTLKKYFIGHTPLNLSLRAWRVVSSPRGLAGLYSSAMRLSLKVLQVVDDYNVIMYRVITNPTTLGTVKSLFLVSRFQMDTGYIILFRSIDRNRLRKFCSDGTIADWDTEPDKWLDMFTWTLFEEDLDNINALTFSYGGIVYSTKALTTRVWMLEILSLALRWENKVVGPPLMLSS
;
A
#
# COMPACT_ATOMS: atom_id res chain seq x y z
N MET A 1 0.98 29.30 31.64
CA MET A 1 1.04 30.67 31.09
C MET A 1 0.28 30.66 29.76
N LEU A 2 -0.69 31.59 29.65
CA LEU A 2 -1.58 31.93 28.52
C LEU A 2 -2.57 30.81 28.10
N THR A 3 -3.86 30.72 28.49
CA THR A 3 -5.02 31.63 28.70
C THR A 3 -5.63 32.29 27.44
N SER A 4 -6.78 31.76 26.99
CA SER A 4 -8.07 32.45 26.68
C SER A 4 -9.00 31.43 25.97
N GLY A 5 -10.32 31.32 26.19
CA GLY A 5 -11.29 32.08 26.99
C GLY A 5 -12.52 32.47 26.15
N GLY A 6 -13.71 31.92 26.49
CA GLY A 6 -15.06 32.35 26.05
C GLY A 6 -15.72 31.42 25.01
N GLY A 7 -16.84 30.70 25.23
CA GLY A 7 -18.07 30.95 26.02
C GLY A 7 -19.12 31.59 25.08
N ILE A 8 -20.35 31.09 24.83
CA ILE A 8 -21.50 30.78 25.73
C ILE A 8 -22.62 30.09 24.89
N CYS A 9 -23.16 28.92 25.32
CA CYS A 9 -24.54 28.54 25.77
C CYS A 9 -25.76 29.05 24.95
N GLY A 10 -26.90 28.35 24.81
CA GLY A 10 -27.47 27.15 25.44
C GLY A 10 -28.72 26.66 24.65
N ASN A 11 -29.06 25.37 24.71
CA ASN A 11 -30.08 24.72 25.58
C ASN A 11 -31.47 24.53 24.92
N GLY A 12 -31.94 23.28 24.92
CA GLY A 12 -33.32 22.89 24.57
C GLY A 12 -33.41 21.41 24.21
N GLY A 13 -33.68 20.56 25.19
CA GLY A 13 -33.69 19.10 25.03
C GLY A 13 -34.96 18.55 24.37
N ASN A 14 -34.84 17.34 23.82
CA ASN A 14 -35.83 16.29 24.05
C ASN A 14 -35.22 14.91 23.78
N THR A 15 -35.27 14.08 24.81
CA THR A 15 -34.88 12.66 24.82
C THR A 15 -36.00 11.81 24.23
N ALA A 16 -35.72 11.12 23.13
CA ALA A 16 -36.37 9.87 22.77
C ALA A 16 -35.32 8.91 22.18
N VAL A 17 -35.13 7.80 22.88
CA VAL A 17 -34.12 6.78 22.63
C VAL A 17 -34.55 5.94 21.42
N ASN A 18 -33.71 5.82 20.39
CA ASN A 18 -33.83 4.78 19.36
C ASN A 18 -32.46 4.26 18.92
N GLY A 19 -32.34 2.92 18.90
CA GLY A 19 -31.11 2.12 19.06
C GLY A 19 -30.07 2.10 17.92
N ASN A 20 -30.15 2.98 16.91
CA ASN A 20 -29.22 2.97 15.76
C ASN A 20 -28.23 4.15 15.73
N LEU A 21 -28.30 5.10 16.67
CA LEU A 21 -27.51 6.34 16.59
C LEU A 21 -26.06 6.22 17.07
N VAL A 22 -25.71 5.22 17.89
CA VAL A 22 -24.38 5.12 18.52
C VAL A 22 -23.33 4.50 17.59
N LEU A 23 -23.72 3.64 16.63
CA LEU A 23 -22.77 3.03 15.69
C LEU A 23 -22.13 4.05 14.73
N LEU A 24 -22.84 5.11 14.32
CA LEU A 24 -22.33 6.07 13.33
C LEU A 24 -21.51 7.23 13.89
N SER A 25 -21.72 7.61 15.15
CA SER A 25 -20.87 8.57 15.86
C SER A 25 -19.51 7.95 16.20
N VAL A 26 -19.49 6.65 16.50
CA VAL A 26 -18.29 5.83 16.77
C VAL A 26 -17.35 5.74 15.56
N TYR A 27 -17.86 5.58 14.34
CA TYR A 27 -16.99 5.51 13.15
C TYR A 27 -16.44 6.87 12.68
N LYS A 28 -17.16 7.98 12.89
CA LYS A 28 -16.70 9.32 12.46
C LYS A 28 -15.43 9.77 13.18
N LEU A 29 -15.32 9.51 14.49
CA LEU A 29 -14.18 9.89 15.32
C LEU A 29 -12.94 9.02 15.07
N ASN A 30 -13.11 7.72 14.80
CA ASN A 30 -11.99 6.79 14.63
C ASN A 30 -11.28 6.91 13.26
N THR A 31 -11.99 7.30 12.20
CA THR A 31 -11.35 7.64 10.91
C THR A 31 -10.43 8.85 11.02
N GLN A 32 -10.73 9.85 11.86
CA GLN A 32 -9.87 11.04 11.99
C GLN A 32 -8.57 10.73 12.75
N ALA A 33 -8.61 9.84 13.75
CA ALA A 33 -7.43 9.43 14.53
C ALA A 33 -6.49 8.47 13.76
N THR A 34 -7.02 7.53 12.97
CA THR A 34 -6.20 6.65 12.11
C THR A 34 -5.61 7.38 10.90
N THR A 35 -6.29 8.43 10.39
CA THR A 35 -5.73 9.28 9.31
C THR A 35 -4.53 10.11 9.80
N ALA A 36 -4.45 10.43 11.09
CA ALA A 36 -3.30 11.12 11.69
C ALA A 36 -2.08 10.20 11.89
N ALA A 37 -2.29 8.91 12.17
CA ALA A 37 -1.20 7.94 12.38
C ALA A 37 -0.65 7.32 11.08
N VAL A 38 -1.49 7.15 10.05
CA VAL A 38 -1.07 6.60 8.73
C VAL A 38 -0.25 7.61 7.91
N ARG A 39 -0.30 8.91 8.23
CA ARG A 39 0.58 9.92 7.63
C ARG A 39 2.07 9.78 8.01
N ALA A 40 2.40 8.95 9.01
CA ALA A 40 3.77 8.88 9.53
C ALA A 40 4.62 7.69 9.02
N THR A 41 4.09 6.78 8.19
CA THR A 41 4.81 5.54 7.80
C THR A 41 4.62 5.06 6.36
N SER A 42 4.18 5.91 5.42
CA SER A 42 4.30 5.60 3.99
C SER A 42 5.59 6.18 3.43
N VAL A 43 6.44 5.31 2.88
CA VAL A 43 7.55 5.67 1.99
C VAL A 43 7.05 6.69 0.96
N ALA A 44 7.64 7.87 0.98
CA ALA A 44 7.28 8.95 0.07
C ALA A 44 7.55 8.52 -1.38
N PRO A 45 6.57 8.65 -2.30
CA PRO A 45 6.91 8.74 -3.71
C PRO A 45 7.76 10.01 -3.89
N LEU A 46 8.78 9.93 -4.76
CA LEU A 46 9.64 11.05 -5.16
C LEU A 46 8.79 12.15 -5.85
N SER A 47 8.08 12.94 -5.07
CA SER A 47 7.36 14.13 -5.49
C SER A 47 7.01 14.96 -4.26
N CYS A 48 7.27 16.27 -4.34
CA CYS A 48 6.96 17.30 -3.34
C CYS A 48 7.96 17.43 -2.18
N VAL A 49 9.15 17.97 -2.47
CA VAL A 49 9.81 18.85 -1.50
C VAL A 49 9.13 20.22 -1.61
N PRO A 50 8.61 20.80 -0.51
CA PRO A 50 8.05 22.15 -0.52
C PRO A 50 9.10 23.16 -0.99
N PHE A 51 8.66 24.22 -1.68
CA PHE A 51 9.47 25.41 -1.93
C PHE A 51 9.56 26.23 -0.64
N ASP A 52 9.99 25.60 0.46
CA ASP A 52 10.37 26.30 1.67
C ASP A 52 11.86 26.60 1.56
N SER A 53 12.19 27.89 1.54
CA SER A 53 13.54 28.36 1.75
C SER A 53 14.08 27.67 3.00
N TYR A 54 15.19 26.92 2.84
CA TYR A 54 16.00 26.58 3.99
C TYR A 54 16.45 27.91 4.59
N ASP A 55 15.86 28.24 5.74
CA ASP A 55 16.18 29.41 6.51
C ASP A 55 17.59 29.24 7.08
N TRP A 56 18.59 29.60 6.27
CA TRP A 56 20.02 29.51 6.59
C TRP A 56 20.38 30.32 7.85
N THR A 57 19.53 31.27 8.25
CA THR A 57 19.74 32.12 9.43
C THR A 57 19.73 31.31 10.74
N ARG A 58 18.95 30.23 10.81
CA ARG A 58 18.82 29.44 12.06
C ARG A 58 20.04 28.60 12.43
N TYR A 59 20.97 28.34 11.50
CA TYR A 59 22.11 27.46 11.76
C TYR A 59 23.42 28.21 12.11
N VAL A 60 23.49 29.52 11.89
CA VAL A 60 24.72 30.30 12.14
C VAL A 60 24.83 30.77 13.60
N LEU A 61 23.73 30.82 14.35
CA LEU A 61 23.69 31.48 15.68
C LEU A 61 23.76 30.56 16.91
N SER A 62 24.21 29.30 16.80
CA SER A 62 24.31 28.41 17.97
C SER A 62 25.73 28.19 18.54
N ALA A 63 26.74 28.95 18.09
CA ALA A 63 28.08 28.89 18.67
C ALA A 63 28.35 30.17 19.47
N LYS A 64 28.51 30.06 20.79
CA LYS A 64 29.05 31.12 21.64
C LYS A 64 30.52 31.35 21.24
N SER A 65 30.79 32.23 20.28
CA SER A 65 32.13 32.74 20.01
C SER A 65 32.32 34.12 20.63
N SER A 66 33.57 34.51 20.90
CA SER A 66 33.95 35.85 21.38
C SER A 66 33.37 36.96 20.47
N SER A 67 33.07 38.15 21.02
CA SER A 67 32.40 39.22 20.25
C SER A 67 33.16 39.60 18.96
N ARG A 68 34.50 39.51 18.99
CA ARG A 68 35.38 39.81 17.85
C ARG A 68 35.24 38.83 16.68
N ASN A 69 34.96 37.55 16.93
CA ASN A 69 34.71 36.57 15.87
C ASN A 69 33.32 36.77 15.24
N SER A 70 32.35 37.25 16.03
CA SER A 70 31.01 37.59 15.54
C SER A 70 31.05 38.76 14.53
N ASP A 71 31.86 39.78 14.80
CA ASP A 71 31.99 40.95 13.91
C ASP A 71 32.63 40.57 12.55
N LEU A 72 33.68 39.72 12.57
CA LEU A 72 34.34 39.24 11.35
C LEU A 72 33.44 38.33 10.51
N ILE A 73 32.64 37.47 11.15
CA ILE A 73 31.64 36.64 10.47
C ILE A 73 30.56 37.54 9.85
N THR A 74 30.13 38.60 10.54
CA THR A 74 29.14 39.56 10.03
C THR A 74 29.64 40.26 8.77
N ILE A 75 30.92 40.67 8.72
CA ILE A 75 31.54 41.25 7.51
C ILE A 75 31.47 40.28 6.32
N ILE A 76 31.70 38.98 6.53
CA ILE A 76 31.65 37.98 5.45
C ILE A 76 30.21 37.73 4.99
N LEU A 77 29.25 37.71 5.92
CA LEU A 77 27.83 37.47 5.64
C LEU A 77 27.14 38.66 4.95
N ASP A 78 27.65 39.88 5.15
CA ASP A 78 27.10 41.09 4.54
C ASP A 78 27.26 41.04 2.99
N PRO A 79 26.17 41.07 2.21
CA PRO A 79 26.22 41.04 0.75
C PRO A 79 26.85 42.30 0.12
N GLU A 80 26.85 43.44 0.82
CA GLU A 80 27.36 44.72 0.29
C GLU A 80 28.88 44.84 0.42
N THR A 81 29.53 43.96 1.19
CA THR A 81 30.99 43.99 1.34
C THR A 81 31.71 43.42 0.11
N ASN A 82 32.85 44.01 -0.21
CA ASN A 82 33.71 43.57 -1.31
C ASN A 82 34.54 42.32 -0.95
N TYR A 83 35.06 41.66 -1.99
CA TYR A 83 35.87 40.46 -1.90
C TYR A 83 37.13 40.67 -1.04
N ALA A 84 37.82 41.81 -1.20
CA ALA A 84 39.06 42.10 -0.48
C ALA A 84 38.84 42.19 1.05
N ALA A 85 37.78 42.89 1.48
CA ALA A 85 37.40 43.00 2.88
C ALA A 85 36.99 41.64 3.46
N SER A 86 36.21 40.86 2.70
CA SER A 86 35.76 39.52 3.11
C SER A 86 36.92 38.52 3.20
N LEU A 87 37.89 38.58 2.27
CA LEU A 87 39.10 37.76 2.29
C LEU A 87 39.98 38.09 3.51
N LYS A 88 40.13 39.38 3.82
CA LYS A 88 40.87 39.83 5.01
C LYS A 88 40.22 39.33 6.29
N ALA A 89 38.89 39.42 6.41
CA ALA A 89 38.15 38.89 7.53
C ALA A 89 38.29 37.36 7.66
N LEU A 90 38.23 36.62 6.54
CA LEU A 90 38.42 35.17 6.55
C LEU A 90 39.84 34.78 6.99
N ILE A 91 40.86 35.48 6.51
CA ILE A 91 42.26 35.25 6.93
C ILE A 91 42.41 35.53 8.44
N GLN A 92 41.79 36.59 8.96
CA GLN A 92 41.82 36.90 10.40
C GLN A 92 41.13 35.82 11.24
N LEU A 93 40.02 35.25 10.77
CA LEU A 93 39.36 34.13 11.43
C LEU A 93 40.22 32.85 11.43
N GLN A 94 41.05 32.63 10.40
CA GLN A 94 41.96 31.48 10.33
C GLN A 94 43.10 31.51 11.36
N PHE A 95 43.43 32.68 11.93
CA PHE A 95 44.42 32.78 13.01
C PHE A 95 43.83 32.42 14.39
N GLY A 96 42.51 32.42 14.53
CA GLY A 96 41.84 31.81 15.69
C GLY A 96 41.83 30.29 15.52
N ASN A 97 42.24 29.54 16.54
CA ASN A 97 42.41 28.07 16.50
C ASN A 97 41.07 27.28 16.35
N GLU A 98 40.01 27.90 15.82
CA GLU A 98 38.67 27.36 15.63
C GLU A 98 38.47 26.88 14.18
N LYS A 99 37.69 25.80 13.99
CA LYS A 99 37.39 25.29 12.65
C LYS A 99 36.36 26.17 11.95
N LEU A 100 36.63 26.56 10.71
CA LEU A 100 35.73 27.40 9.92
C LEU A 100 34.58 26.60 9.33
N THR A 101 33.39 27.19 9.32
CA THR A 101 32.19 26.60 8.71
C THR A 101 32.29 26.61 7.18
N GLU A 102 31.89 25.51 6.53
CA GLU A 102 31.87 25.40 5.05
C GLU A 102 31.07 26.54 4.37
N SER A 103 30.06 27.09 5.04
CA SER A 103 29.15 28.11 4.50
C SER A 103 29.81 29.48 4.23
N LEU A 104 31.01 29.76 4.77
CA LEU A 104 31.70 31.04 4.58
C LEU A 104 32.42 31.13 3.22
N TYR A 105 32.89 30.00 2.69
CA TYR A 105 33.65 29.96 1.44
C TYR A 105 32.81 30.27 0.19
N PRO A 106 31.57 29.75 0.02
CA PRO A 106 30.70 30.11 -1.11
C PRO A 106 30.44 31.61 -1.22
N LEU A 107 30.26 32.31 -0.09
CA LEU A 107 30.03 33.76 -0.07
C LEU A 107 31.24 34.55 -0.59
N LEU A 108 32.44 34.11 -0.20
CA LEU A 108 33.68 34.70 -0.69
C LEU A 108 33.83 34.51 -2.21
N LEU A 109 33.55 33.30 -2.71
CA LEU A 109 33.61 32.99 -4.14
C LEU A 109 32.54 33.75 -4.94
N TYR A 110 31.33 33.89 -4.38
CA TYR A 110 30.27 34.69 -4.99
C TYR A 110 30.70 36.16 -5.17
N LYS A 111 31.31 36.77 -4.14
CA LYS A 111 31.83 38.14 -4.21
C LYS A 111 32.93 38.29 -5.25
N ALA A 112 33.84 37.33 -5.34
CA ALA A 112 34.87 37.31 -6.39
C ALA A 112 34.26 37.25 -7.80
N LEU A 113 33.25 36.39 -7.99
CA LEU A 113 32.56 36.24 -9.27
C LEU A 113 31.79 37.52 -9.65
N ARG A 114 31.06 38.12 -8.70
CA ARG A 114 30.34 39.40 -8.89
C ARG A 114 31.26 40.54 -9.32
N GLU A 115 32.48 40.58 -8.77
CA GLU A 115 33.50 41.57 -9.12
C GLU A 115 34.30 41.22 -10.39
N GLY A 116 33.94 40.16 -11.13
CA GLY A 116 34.64 39.73 -12.34
C GLY A 116 36.03 39.13 -12.11
N ARG A 117 36.37 38.75 -10.86
CA ARG A 117 37.69 38.21 -10.49
C ARG A 117 37.73 36.69 -10.64
N ASN A 118 37.61 36.20 -11.88
CA ASN A 118 37.51 34.76 -12.19
C ASN A 118 38.67 33.92 -11.64
N GLU A 119 39.90 34.43 -11.65
CA GLU A 119 41.05 33.72 -11.05
C GLU A 119 40.97 33.62 -9.53
N SER A 120 40.38 34.62 -8.88
CA SER A 120 40.18 34.61 -7.42
C SER A 120 39.16 33.57 -6.98
N VAL A 121 38.15 33.30 -7.81
CA VAL A 121 37.19 32.20 -7.59
C VAL A 121 37.92 30.85 -7.54
N TRP A 122 38.82 30.61 -8.50
CA TRP A 122 39.60 29.38 -8.59
C TRP A 122 40.57 29.21 -7.42
N ASN A 123 41.30 30.28 -7.09
CA ASN A 123 42.24 30.28 -5.96
C ASN A 123 41.49 30.08 -4.63
N GLY A 124 40.30 30.68 -4.48
CA GLY A 124 39.42 30.47 -3.34
C GLY A 124 38.96 29.00 -3.20
N TYR A 125 38.55 28.35 -4.30
CA TYR A 125 38.16 26.94 -4.26
C TYR A 125 39.33 26.01 -3.92
N LYS A 126 40.50 26.24 -4.51
CA LYS A 126 41.73 25.50 -4.17
C LYS A 126 42.11 25.66 -2.71
N LYS A 127 41.99 26.88 -2.18
CA LYS A 127 42.23 27.16 -0.76
C LYS A 127 41.27 26.39 0.14
N PHE A 128 39.98 26.35 -0.19
CA PHE A 128 38.99 25.53 0.51
C PHE A 128 39.38 24.04 0.54
N LEU A 129 39.75 23.44 -0.60
CA LEU A 129 40.16 22.04 -0.65
C LEU A 129 41.40 21.76 0.20
N ASN A 130 42.34 22.70 0.24
CA ASN A 130 43.52 22.59 1.09
C ASN A 130 43.16 22.71 2.58
N ASP A 131 42.28 23.65 2.95
CA ASP A 131 41.81 23.84 4.33
C ASP A 131 40.99 22.62 4.82
N GLU A 132 40.20 22.01 3.94
CA GLU A 132 39.46 20.75 4.19
C GLU A 132 40.44 19.60 4.48
N ARG A 133 41.48 19.43 3.64
CA ARG A 133 42.54 18.40 3.83
C ARG A 133 43.33 18.59 5.13
N GLN A 134 43.55 19.84 5.54
CA GLN A 134 44.28 20.20 6.75
C GLN A 134 43.39 20.19 8.02
N GLY A 135 42.12 19.79 7.91
CA GLY A 135 41.20 19.69 9.05
C GLY A 135 40.78 21.03 9.66
N ARG A 136 41.02 22.14 8.95
CA ARG A 136 40.67 23.52 9.36
C ARG A 136 39.20 23.85 9.11
N VAL A 137 38.48 23.02 8.38
CA VAL A 137 37.05 23.18 8.08
C VAL A 137 36.22 22.27 8.99
N ALA A 138 35.14 22.82 9.55
CA ALA A 138 34.19 22.10 10.38
C ALA A 138 33.29 21.20 9.53
N VAL A 139 33.73 19.95 9.30
CA VAL A 139 32.95 18.92 8.60
C VAL A 139 32.18 18.07 9.62
N ARG A 140 30.90 17.76 9.36
CA ARG A 140 30.11 16.87 10.25
C ARG A 140 30.77 15.49 10.37
N PRO A 141 30.86 14.89 11.58
CA PRO A 141 31.47 13.57 11.77
C PRO A 141 30.74 12.52 10.93
N ARG A 142 31.51 11.72 10.17
CA ARG A 142 31.01 10.68 9.26
C ARG A 142 31.36 9.29 9.82
N ALA A 143 30.46 8.33 9.70
CA ALA A 143 30.79 6.93 9.93
C ALA A 143 31.69 6.43 8.79
N ARG A 144 32.68 5.56 9.10
CA ARG A 144 33.67 5.03 8.14
C ARG A 144 33.07 4.31 6.92
N THR A 145 31.81 3.87 7.02
CA THR A 145 31.09 3.09 5.99
C THR A 145 30.26 3.94 5.01
N THR A 146 30.30 5.27 5.11
CA THR A 146 29.47 6.17 4.30
C THR A 146 30.26 6.77 3.14
N TRP A 147 29.75 6.65 1.91
CA TRP A 147 30.31 7.27 0.70
C TRP A 147 30.52 8.79 0.86
N PRO A 148 31.56 9.39 0.23
CA PRO A 148 31.80 10.83 0.32
C PRO A 148 30.64 11.63 -0.28
N ILE A 149 29.94 12.39 0.58
CA ILE A 149 28.79 13.24 0.22
C ILE A 149 29.27 14.65 -0.14
N LEU A 150 28.80 15.20 -1.27
CA LEU A 150 28.90 16.62 -1.62
C LEU A 150 27.93 17.44 -0.76
N SER A 151 28.46 18.45 -0.05
CA SER A 151 27.65 19.41 0.70
C SER A 151 27.07 20.49 -0.21
N ASP A 152 25.97 21.11 0.21
CA ASP A 152 25.33 22.21 -0.54
C ASP A 152 26.31 23.38 -0.76
N ALA A 153 27.16 23.68 0.24
CA ALA A 153 28.21 24.69 0.13
C ALA A 153 29.22 24.32 -0.97
N LYS A 154 29.65 23.05 -1.03
CA LYS A 154 30.58 22.57 -2.06
C LYS A 154 29.98 22.63 -3.46
N MET A 155 28.69 22.29 -3.60
CA MET A 155 27.97 22.43 -4.87
C MET A 155 27.85 23.89 -5.33
N GLN A 156 27.61 24.84 -4.42
CA GLN A 156 27.60 26.27 -4.75
C GLN A 156 28.98 26.79 -5.16
N MET A 157 30.06 26.35 -4.51
CA MET A 157 31.42 26.69 -4.93
C MET A 157 31.73 26.15 -6.33
N GLN A 158 31.34 24.90 -6.60
CA GLN A 158 31.48 24.28 -7.94
C GLN A 158 30.69 25.05 -9.00
N ARG A 159 29.46 25.49 -8.69
CA ARG A 159 28.67 26.39 -9.56
C ARG A 159 29.44 27.67 -9.90
N PHE A 160 30.04 28.35 -8.92
CA PHE A 160 30.79 29.59 -9.18
C PHE A 160 32.07 29.36 -9.99
N VAL A 161 32.77 28.25 -9.76
CA VAL A 161 33.95 27.87 -10.55
C VAL A 161 33.56 27.61 -12.01
N LEU A 162 32.46 26.88 -12.24
CA LEU A 162 31.95 26.62 -13.58
C LEU A 162 31.56 27.92 -14.31
N TRP A 163 30.92 28.89 -13.63
CA TRP A 163 30.67 30.22 -14.19
C TRP A 163 31.95 30.98 -14.55
N ALA A 164 32.94 31.00 -13.66
CA ALA A 164 34.23 31.65 -13.94
C ALA A 164 34.96 31.01 -15.14
N MET A 165 34.80 29.71 -15.36
CA MET A 165 35.32 29.01 -16.55
C MET A 165 34.53 29.35 -17.82
N LEU A 166 33.21 29.54 -17.70
CA LEU A 166 32.36 29.95 -18.81
C LEU A 166 32.71 31.37 -19.28
N ASP A 167 32.84 32.32 -18.35
CA ASP A 167 33.18 33.72 -18.63
C ASP A 167 34.61 33.90 -19.18
N THR A 168 35.50 32.95 -18.91
CA THR A 168 36.86 32.92 -19.48
C THR A 168 36.97 32.09 -20.77
N HIS A 169 35.84 31.67 -21.34
CA HIS A 169 35.75 30.83 -22.55
C HIS A 169 36.53 29.50 -22.46
N ARG A 170 36.65 28.91 -21.26
CA ARG A 170 37.40 27.66 -21.00
C ARG A 170 36.51 26.41 -20.99
N ILE A 171 35.66 26.25 -21.99
CA ILE A 171 34.62 25.18 -22.05
C ILE A 171 35.23 23.77 -21.96
N LYS A 172 36.38 23.51 -22.58
CA LYS A 172 37.06 22.20 -22.46
C LYS A 172 37.54 21.90 -21.04
N ALA A 173 38.00 22.91 -20.31
CA ALA A 173 38.44 22.75 -18.91
C ALA A 173 37.24 22.64 -17.97
N MET A 174 36.13 23.30 -18.30
CA MET A 174 34.86 23.22 -17.58
C MET A 174 34.34 21.78 -17.52
N GLU A 175 34.36 21.05 -18.63
CA GLU A 175 33.91 19.66 -18.66
C GLU A 175 34.85 18.73 -17.87
N GLN A 176 36.17 18.90 -17.99
CA GLN A 176 37.14 18.14 -17.20
C GLN A 176 36.98 18.37 -15.69
N PHE A 177 36.72 19.62 -15.29
CA PHE A 177 36.41 19.97 -13.91
C PHE A 177 35.11 19.30 -13.46
N TYR A 178 34.06 19.36 -14.26
CA TYR A 178 32.76 18.77 -13.93
C TYR A 178 32.85 17.25 -13.72
N GLN A 179 33.53 16.54 -14.63
CA GLN A 179 33.72 15.09 -14.55
C GLN A 179 34.52 14.66 -13.31
N SER A 180 35.52 15.43 -12.90
CA SER A 180 36.35 15.11 -11.73
C SER A 180 35.73 15.53 -10.39
N GLU A 181 35.04 16.67 -10.38
CA GLU A 181 34.58 17.30 -9.15
C GLU A 181 33.13 17.00 -8.79
N VAL A 182 32.26 16.69 -9.76
CA VAL A 182 30.81 16.53 -9.56
C VAL A 182 30.30 15.13 -9.93
N VAL A 183 30.70 14.60 -11.09
CA VAL A 183 30.20 13.30 -11.58
C VAL A 183 30.60 12.14 -10.66
N GLY A 184 29.68 11.21 -10.44
CA GLY A 184 29.88 10.02 -9.60
C GLY A 184 29.89 10.28 -8.08
N LYS A 185 29.77 11.54 -7.63
CA LYS A 185 29.72 11.88 -6.20
C LYS A 185 28.28 12.02 -5.73
N TYR A 186 27.98 11.41 -4.58
CA TYR A 186 26.64 11.47 -3.99
C TYR A 186 26.35 12.88 -3.45
N ASN A 187 25.23 13.49 -3.86
CA ASN A 187 24.77 14.78 -3.32
C ASN A 187 23.34 14.64 -2.75
N ARG A 188 23.04 15.40 -1.69
CA ARG A 188 21.73 15.31 -1.01
C ARG A 188 20.58 15.89 -1.83
N GLN A 189 20.88 16.78 -2.76
CA GLN A 189 19.88 17.40 -3.62
C GLN A 189 19.43 16.48 -4.77
N GLY A 190 20.09 15.33 -4.96
CA GLY A 190 19.83 14.39 -6.04
C GLY A 190 20.07 14.97 -7.44
N ILE A 191 20.90 16.02 -7.56
CA ILE A 191 21.18 16.67 -8.84
C ILE A 191 22.25 15.87 -9.57
N HIS A 192 21.83 15.12 -10.58
CA HIS A 192 22.70 14.32 -11.43
C HIS A 192 22.44 14.72 -12.88
N GLU A 193 23.33 15.54 -13.43
CA GLU A 193 23.25 16.00 -14.81
C GLU A 193 24.34 15.31 -15.64
N ALA A 194 24.08 15.16 -16.93
CA ALA A 194 25.01 14.50 -17.84
C ALA A 194 26.20 15.41 -18.20
N ASP A 195 25.99 16.73 -18.18
CA ASP A 195 26.95 17.73 -18.61
C ASP A 195 26.95 18.97 -17.70
N SER A 196 28.04 19.72 -17.83
CA SER A 196 28.33 20.90 -17.01
C SER A 196 27.37 22.08 -17.25
N LEU A 197 26.79 22.24 -18.45
CA LEU A 197 25.85 23.33 -18.77
C LEU A 197 24.46 23.06 -18.18
N ASN A 198 23.95 21.82 -18.29
CA ASN A 198 22.71 21.41 -17.66
C ASN A 198 22.80 21.45 -16.13
N PHE A 199 23.97 21.10 -15.56
CA PHE A 199 24.23 21.29 -14.14
C PHE A 199 24.17 22.76 -13.72
N LEU A 200 24.83 23.66 -14.45
CA LEU A 200 24.75 25.10 -14.18
C LEU A 200 23.32 25.62 -14.27
N LEU A 201 22.60 25.26 -15.34
CA LEU A 201 21.21 25.68 -15.55
C LEU A 201 20.32 25.22 -14.39
N ARG A 202 20.44 23.95 -13.99
CA ARG A 202 19.71 23.39 -12.86
C ARG A 202 20.02 24.14 -11.56
N MET A 203 21.30 24.40 -11.28
CA MET A 203 21.75 25.09 -10.07
C MET A 203 21.30 26.56 -10.02
N GLU A 204 21.30 27.29 -11.14
CA GLU A 204 20.75 28.65 -11.23
C GLU A 204 19.25 28.68 -10.92
N CYS A 205 18.50 27.65 -11.33
CA CYS A 205 17.06 27.57 -11.10
C CYS A 205 16.66 27.15 -9.67
N THR A 206 17.50 26.39 -8.94
CA THR A 206 17.07 25.75 -7.67
C THR A 206 17.72 26.26 -6.39
N SER A 207 18.93 26.82 -6.45
CA SER A 207 19.72 27.02 -5.22
C SER A 207 20.39 28.38 -5.16
N LYS A 208 20.18 29.09 -4.05
CA LYS A 208 20.74 30.43 -3.80
C LYS A 208 21.72 30.41 -2.64
N VAL A 209 22.76 31.22 -2.75
CA VAL A 209 23.62 31.59 -1.62
C VAL A 209 22.97 32.78 -0.89
N ILE A 210 23.13 32.85 0.43
CA ILE A 210 22.61 33.94 1.27
C ILE A 210 23.09 35.28 0.71
N GLY A 211 22.18 36.23 0.49
CA GLY A 211 22.52 37.58 0.01
C GLY A 211 22.85 37.69 -1.48
N GLN A 212 22.65 36.63 -2.29
CA GLN A 212 22.81 36.70 -3.75
C GLN A 212 21.73 37.62 -4.36
N GLN A 213 22.15 38.72 -5.01
CA GLN A 213 21.25 39.62 -5.74
C GLN A 213 20.62 38.91 -6.95
N GLU A 214 19.34 39.21 -7.20
CA GLU A 214 18.55 38.59 -8.26
C GLU A 214 18.68 39.30 -9.61
N GLU A 215 19.20 40.52 -9.59
CA GLU A 215 19.50 41.30 -10.79
C GLU A 215 20.40 40.49 -11.74
N GLY A 216 19.98 40.41 -13.00
CA GLY A 216 20.67 39.64 -14.04
C GLY A 216 20.46 38.12 -14.02
N LEU A 217 19.56 37.56 -13.20
CA LEU A 217 19.23 36.11 -13.26
C LEU A 217 18.70 35.71 -14.64
N ARG A 218 17.79 36.49 -15.24
CA ARG A 218 17.32 36.28 -16.62
C ARG A 218 18.48 36.22 -17.60
N LEU A 219 19.39 37.19 -17.53
CA LEU A 219 20.55 37.26 -18.42
C LEU A 219 21.44 36.02 -18.26
N ARG A 220 21.69 35.55 -17.04
CA ARG A 220 22.45 34.31 -16.79
C ARG A 220 21.77 33.09 -17.39
N LEU A 221 20.45 32.95 -17.23
CA LEU A 221 19.69 31.84 -17.80
C LEU A 221 19.70 31.89 -19.33
N GLU A 222 19.46 33.06 -19.94
CA GLU A 222 19.53 33.26 -21.38
C GLU A 222 20.95 32.98 -21.92
N THR A 223 22.01 33.35 -21.20
CA THR A 223 23.38 33.00 -21.57
C THR A 223 23.58 31.49 -21.59
N LEU A 224 23.13 30.75 -20.57
CA LEU A 224 23.25 29.28 -20.55
C LEU A 224 22.46 28.63 -21.69
N LEU A 225 21.25 29.11 -21.97
CA LEU A 225 20.44 28.63 -23.10
C LEU A 225 21.10 28.93 -24.44
N LYS A 226 21.69 30.13 -24.64
CA LYS A 226 22.48 30.46 -25.83
C LYS A 226 23.68 29.54 -26.00
N MET A 227 24.38 29.20 -24.91
CA MET A 227 25.51 28.28 -24.95
C MET A 227 25.08 26.86 -25.33
N LEU A 228 23.97 26.38 -24.76
CA LEU A 228 23.37 25.09 -25.14
C LEU A 228 22.98 25.10 -26.63
N GLU A 229 22.37 26.18 -27.12
CA GLU A 229 21.98 26.36 -28.52
C GLU A 229 23.20 26.32 -29.46
N GLN A 230 24.25 27.09 -29.15
CA GLN A 230 25.49 27.15 -29.93
C GLN A 230 26.20 25.80 -30.01
N HIS A 231 26.19 25.02 -28.92
CA HIS A 231 26.79 23.69 -28.86
C HIS A 231 25.84 22.57 -29.30
N ARG A 232 24.61 22.89 -29.74
CA ARG A 232 23.56 21.93 -30.12
C ARG A 232 23.28 20.89 -29.02
N PHE A 233 23.34 21.31 -27.76
CA PHE A 233 22.97 20.49 -26.61
C PHE A 233 21.53 20.76 -26.20
N HIS A 234 20.82 19.72 -25.82
CA HIS A 234 19.46 19.84 -25.29
C HIS A 234 19.48 20.01 -23.77
N THR A 235 18.48 20.72 -23.24
CA THR A 235 18.22 20.79 -21.80
C THR A 235 17.82 19.41 -21.26
N SER A 236 18.43 18.91 -20.20
CA SER A 236 18.03 17.64 -19.58
C SER A 236 16.62 17.70 -19.00
N TYR A 237 16.01 16.55 -18.72
CA TYR A 237 14.69 16.47 -18.09
C TYR A 237 14.62 17.29 -16.79
N SER A 238 15.65 17.19 -15.95
CA SER A 238 15.74 17.87 -14.67
C SER A 238 15.99 19.37 -14.79
N SER A 239 16.79 19.81 -15.77
CA SER A 239 17.05 21.23 -16.00
C SER A 239 15.84 21.92 -16.64
N SER A 240 15.18 21.31 -17.64
CA SER A 240 13.93 21.83 -18.20
C SER A 240 12.84 21.94 -17.13
N HIS A 241 12.69 20.92 -16.27
CA HIS A 241 11.74 20.97 -15.16
C HIS A 241 12.06 22.08 -14.15
N ALA A 242 13.35 22.36 -13.90
CA ALA A 242 13.77 23.48 -13.05
C ALA A 242 13.36 24.83 -13.66
N LEU A 243 13.67 24.99 -14.94
CA LEU A 243 13.45 26.22 -15.69
C LEU A 243 11.96 26.53 -15.82
N PHE A 244 11.15 25.56 -16.24
CA PHE A 244 9.69 25.74 -16.35
C PHE A 244 9.06 26.06 -15.00
N ARG A 245 9.50 25.43 -13.91
CA ARG A 245 9.01 25.80 -12.57
C ARG A 245 9.43 27.21 -12.17
N LEU A 246 10.62 27.66 -12.54
CA LEU A 246 11.05 29.03 -12.28
C LEU A 246 10.20 30.03 -13.07
N ILE A 247 10.00 29.79 -14.37
CA ILE A 247 9.15 30.62 -15.25
C ILE A 247 7.72 30.70 -14.70
N VAL A 248 7.17 29.56 -14.26
CA VAL A 248 5.79 29.45 -13.76
C VAL A 248 5.60 30.13 -12.40
N HIS A 249 6.50 29.89 -11.44
CA HIS A 249 6.36 30.43 -10.10
C HIS A 249 6.90 31.85 -9.94
N ARG A 250 7.75 32.30 -10.86
CA ARG A 250 8.48 33.57 -10.79
C ARG A 250 8.53 34.29 -12.14
N SER A 251 7.35 34.57 -12.72
CA SER A 251 7.24 35.26 -14.02
C SER A 251 7.91 36.64 -14.01
N GLU A 252 7.96 37.30 -12.84
CA GLU A 252 8.56 38.62 -12.66
C GLU A 252 10.05 38.69 -13.02
N VAL A 253 10.76 37.56 -12.99
CA VAL A 253 12.18 37.48 -13.41
C VAL A 253 12.32 37.67 -14.93
N PHE A 254 11.29 37.33 -15.68
CA PHE A 254 11.31 37.24 -17.14
C PHE A 254 10.50 38.36 -17.82
N GLU A 255 9.69 39.10 -17.08
CA GLU A 255 9.01 40.31 -17.55
C GLU A 255 10.04 41.44 -17.75
N ALA A 256 9.92 42.21 -18.84
CA ALA A 256 10.78 43.38 -19.06
C ALA A 256 10.36 44.51 -18.11
N THR A 257 11.32 45.13 -17.41
CA THR A 257 11.05 46.37 -16.66
C THR A 257 10.55 47.43 -17.65
N PRO A 258 9.37 48.03 -17.47
CA PRO A 258 8.95 49.15 -18.30
C PRO A 258 9.90 50.32 -18.03
N SER A 259 10.79 50.61 -18.99
CA SER A 259 11.26 51.98 -19.14
C SER A 259 10.07 52.77 -19.66
N ASP A 260 9.47 53.57 -18.79
CA ASP A 260 8.63 54.75 -19.04
C ASP A 260 7.50 54.79 -17.99
N GLU A 261 7.58 55.81 -17.12
CA GLU A 261 6.77 56.01 -15.92
C GLU A 261 5.28 56.33 -16.17
N GLU A 262 4.74 56.20 -17.39
CA GLU A 262 3.38 56.68 -17.68
C GLU A 262 2.25 55.64 -17.57
N ASN A 263 2.52 54.33 -17.47
CA ASN A 263 1.45 53.31 -17.44
C ASN A 263 1.24 52.60 -16.09
N ALA A 264 1.85 53.09 -15.00
CA ALA A 264 1.80 52.45 -13.69
C ALA A 264 0.45 52.58 -12.93
N LYS A 265 -0.60 53.15 -13.53
CA LYS A 265 -1.90 53.38 -12.88
C LYS A 265 -3.06 52.46 -13.30
N GLU A 266 -2.84 51.49 -14.20
CA GLU A 266 -3.88 50.52 -14.59
C GLU A 266 -3.51 49.04 -14.32
N ALA A 267 -2.57 48.77 -13.42
CA ALA A 267 -2.20 47.39 -13.07
C ALA A 267 -3.02 46.80 -11.91
N TYR A 268 -4.36 46.85 -11.99
CA TYR A 268 -5.22 45.92 -11.25
C TYR A 268 -5.48 44.69 -12.15
N VAL A 269 -4.40 44.00 -12.55
CA VAL A 269 -4.48 42.95 -13.58
C VAL A 269 -5.01 41.65 -12.99
N ASP A 270 -6.10 41.18 -13.60
CA ASP A 270 -6.78 39.91 -13.39
C ASP A 270 -5.79 38.72 -13.40
N LYS A 271 -5.91 37.81 -12.41
CA LYS A 271 -5.06 36.62 -12.28
C LYS A 271 -5.10 35.73 -13.53
N ASN A 272 -6.18 35.77 -14.29
CA ASN A 272 -6.33 35.01 -15.54
C ASN A 272 -5.37 35.50 -16.63
N HIS A 273 -5.12 36.82 -16.73
CA HIS A 273 -4.23 37.37 -17.76
C HIS A 273 -2.77 36.95 -17.54
N ARG A 274 -2.34 36.87 -16.27
CA ARG A 274 -0.98 36.44 -15.90
C ARG A 274 -0.74 34.94 -16.17
N ALA A 275 -1.77 34.10 -16.03
CA ALA A 275 -1.66 32.67 -16.33
C ALA A 275 -1.44 32.42 -17.84
N THR A 276 -2.24 33.04 -18.71
CA THR A 276 -2.05 32.93 -20.18
C THR A 276 -0.69 33.46 -20.61
N ALA A 277 -0.26 34.62 -20.09
CA ALA A 277 1.06 35.20 -20.37
C ALA A 277 2.22 34.27 -19.98
N THR A 278 2.06 33.47 -18.93
CA THR A 278 3.09 32.50 -18.50
C THR A 278 3.21 31.33 -19.48
N GLY A 279 2.08 30.86 -20.03
CA GLY A 279 2.08 29.84 -21.08
C GLY A 279 2.72 30.36 -22.37
N GLU A 280 2.39 31.59 -22.77
CA GLU A 280 2.99 32.27 -23.92
C GLU A 280 4.50 32.44 -23.76
N MET A 281 4.97 32.81 -22.57
CA MET A 281 6.40 32.93 -22.25
C MET A 281 7.15 31.60 -22.36
N ILE A 282 6.55 30.48 -21.94
CA ILE A 282 7.15 29.15 -22.15
C ILE A 282 7.27 28.86 -23.65
N ILE A 283 6.22 29.15 -24.42
CA ILE A 283 6.22 28.97 -25.88
C ILE A 283 7.30 29.84 -26.53
N GLU A 284 7.41 31.11 -26.15
CA GLU A 284 8.44 32.04 -26.63
C GLU A 284 9.85 31.48 -26.40
N TYR A 285 10.12 30.93 -25.21
CA TYR A 285 11.44 30.34 -24.92
C TYR A 285 11.71 29.06 -25.71
N ILE A 286 10.69 28.24 -25.97
CA ILE A 286 10.81 27.05 -26.84
C ILE A 286 11.14 27.48 -28.27
N GLU A 287 10.50 28.54 -28.77
CA GLU A 287 10.70 29.06 -30.13
C GLU A 287 12.02 29.83 -30.28
N ARG A 288 12.45 30.56 -29.25
CA ARG A 288 13.69 31.34 -29.23
C ARG A 288 14.95 30.46 -29.12
N PHE A 289 14.83 29.29 -28.49
CA PHE A 289 15.93 28.35 -28.30
C PHE A 289 15.55 26.93 -28.78
N PRO A 290 15.34 26.73 -30.09
CA PRO A 290 14.76 25.51 -30.62
C PRO A 290 15.65 24.28 -30.42
N CYS A 291 16.98 24.41 -30.41
CA CYS A 291 17.86 23.28 -30.10
C CYS A 291 17.91 23.02 -28.60
N ALA A 292 18.12 24.05 -27.77
CA ALA A 292 18.28 23.86 -26.33
C ALA A 292 16.98 23.39 -25.65
N MET A 293 15.84 23.99 -26.02
CA MET A 293 14.54 23.70 -25.41
C MET A 293 13.77 22.60 -26.10
N ALA A 294 14.05 22.32 -27.39
CA ALA A 294 13.50 21.25 -28.23
C ALA A 294 12.01 20.94 -28.01
N LEU A 295 11.18 21.18 -29.02
CA LEU A 295 9.77 20.84 -28.97
C LEU A 295 9.57 19.31 -29.10
N ASP A 296 9.77 18.58 -28.00
CA ASP A 296 9.66 17.13 -27.92
C ASP A 296 8.61 16.66 -26.89
N PRO A 297 8.17 15.39 -26.97
CA PRO A 297 7.15 14.83 -26.10
C PRO A 297 7.40 14.98 -24.59
N ARG A 298 8.66 14.90 -24.15
CA ARG A 298 9.01 14.95 -22.72
C ARG A 298 8.99 16.38 -22.21
N ARG A 299 9.63 17.32 -22.89
CA ARG A 299 9.75 18.71 -22.41
C ARG A 299 8.41 19.43 -22.39
N ILE A 300 7.56 19.27 -23.41
CA ILE A 300 6.20 19.83 -23.41
C ILE A 300 5.34 19.23 -22.28
N SER A 301 5.46 17.92 -22.05
CA SER A 301 4.72 17.21 -21.00
C SER A 301 5.09 17.69 -19.58
N ILE A 302 6.37 18.03 -19.37
CA ILE A 302 6.86 18.63 -18.12
C ILE A 302 6.34 20.04 -17.96
N ALA A 303 6.38 20.87 -19.01
CA ALA A 303 5.88 22.24 -18.96
C ALA A 303 4.39 22.29 -18.57
N ILE A 304 3.56 21.43 -19.19
CA ILE A 304 2.15 21.27 -18.85
C ILE A 304 1.97 20.86 -17.38
N SER A 305 2.73 19.86 -16.92
CA SER A 305 2.65 19.38 -15.54
C SER A 305 3.08 20.45 -14.53
N ALA A 306 4.10 21.25 -14.85
CA ALA A 306 4.58 22.34 -14.00
C ALA A 306 3.54 23.47 -13.88
N ALA A 307 2.93 23.87 -15.00
CA ALA A 307 1.85 24.86 -15.03
C ALA A 307 0.63 24.37 -14.22
N ALA A 308 0.21 23.12 -14.43
CA ALA A 308 -0.89 22.51 -13.69
C ALA A 308 -0.61 22.44 -12.17
N ALA A 309 0.59 22.02 -11.77
CA ALA A 309 1.01 21.95 -10.37
C ALA A 309 1.06 23.32 -9.68
N ALA A 310 1.28 24.40 -10.43
CA ALA A 310 1.26 25.77 -9.93
C ALA A 310 -0.14 26.40 -9.88
N GLY A 311 -1.19 25.67 -10.29
CA GLY A 311 -2.54 26.20 -10.37
C GLY A 311 -2.76 27.18 -11.53
N GLN A 312 -1.89 27.19 -12.53
CA GLN A 312 -2.02 28.04 -13.73
C GLN A 312 -2.70 27.25 -14.85
N HIS A 313 -4.03 27.12 -14.76
CA HIS A 313 -4.81 26.26 -15.64
C HIS A 313 -4.81 26.73 -17.09
N ASP A 314 -4.90 28.04 -17.33
CA ASP A 314 -4.91 28.60 -18.68
C ASP A 314 -3.56 28.39 -19.39
N ALA A 315 -2.44 28.46 -18.66
CA ALA A 315 -1.12 28.12 -19.17
C ALA A 315 -1.03 26.63 -19.57
N ALA A 316 -1.54 25.73 -18.72
CA ALA A 316 -1.54 24.30 -18.99
C ALA A 316 -2.41 23.94 -20.21
N GLU A 317 -3.59 24.57 -20.34
CA GLU A 317 -4.48 24.40 -21.50
C GLU A 317 -3.84 24.93 -22.79
N LEU A 318 -3.22 26.12 -22.75
CA LEU A 318 -2.49 26.70 -23.88
C LEU A 318 -1.34 25.80 -24.35
N LEU A 319 -0.54 25.27 -23.43
CA LEU A 319 0.58 24.37 -23.74
C LEU A 319 0.10 23.02 -24.31
N LEU A 320 -1.04 22.50 -23.82
CA LEU A 320 -1.69 21.31 -24.39
C LEU A 320 -2.11 21.58 -25.85
N GLN A 321 -2.80 22.69 -26.10
CA GLN A 321 -3.21 23.08 -27.45
C GLN A 321 -2.00 23.30 -28.37
N TYR A 322 -0.93 23.92 -27.87
CA TYR A 322 0.31 24.13 -28.61
C TYR A 322 0.95 22.78 -29.01
N GLY A 323 1.14 21.86 -28.06
CA GLY A 323 1.69 20.53 -28.36
C GLY A 323 0.86 19.76 -29.40
N LEU A 324 -0.47 19.83 -29.30
CA LEU A 324 -1.37 19.18 -30.26
C LEU A 324 -1.33 19.83 -31.65
N LYS A 325 -1.29 21.17 -31.72
CA LYS A 325 -1.14 21.92 -32.98
C LYS A 325 0.14 21.53 -33.72
N HIS A 326 1.23 21.34 -32.99
CA HIS A 326 2.52 20.92 -33.54
C HIS A 326 2.67 19.39 -33.69
N ARG A 327 1.60 18.61 -33.46
CA ARG A 327 1.59 17.14 -33.54
C ARG A 327 2.67 16.46 -32.70
N VAL A 328 2.94 17.00 -31.52
CA VAL A 328 3.88 16.43 -30.55
C VAL A 328 3.11 15.50 -29.62
N PRO A 329 3.48 14.21 -29.50
CA PRO A 329 2.86 13.33 -28.52
C PRO A 329 2.97 13.87 -27.09
N ILE A 330 1.88 13.90 -26.33
CA ILE A 330 1.84 14.39 -24.95
C ILE A 330 1.58 13.22 -23.99
N SER A 331 2.19 13.26 -22.81
CA SER A 331 2.01 12.19 -21.83
C SER A 331 0.59 12.17 -21.28
N ALA A 332 0.01 10.98 -21.14
CA ALA A 332 -1.31 10.84 -20.50
C ALA A 332 -1.35 11.42 -19.07
N GLY A 333 -0.21 11.39 -18.36
CA GLY A 333 -0.06 11.99 -17.03
C GLY A 333 -0.13 13.52 -17.03
N SER A 334 0.35 14.19 -18.09
CA SER A 334 0.26 15.65 -18.22
C SER A 334 -1.19 16.10 -18.37
N PHE A 335 -2.00 15.39 -19.16
CA PHE A 335 -3.44 15.64 -19.23
C PHE A 335 -4.10 15.41 -17.87
N ALA A 336 -3.70 14.35 -17.15
CA ALA A 336 -4.23 14.06 -15.81
C ALA A 336 -3.93 15.19 -14.81
N HIS A 337 -2.70 15.71 -14.77
CA HIS A 337 -2.35 16.87 -13.94
C HIS A 337 -3.16 18.12 -14.30
N ALA A 338 -3.37 18.37 -15.61
CA ALA A 338 -4.17 19.51 -16.07
C ALA A 338 -5.65 19.39 -15.63
N VAL A 339 -6.24 18.19 -15.70
CA VAL A 339 -7.59 17.91 -15.19
C VAL A 339 -7.66 18.05 -13.67
N GLU A 340 -6.69 17.53 -12.91
CA GLU A 340 -6.65 17.65 -11.45
C GLU A 340 -6.57 19.11 -11.00
N GLY A 341 -5.78 19.91 -11.72
CA GLY A 341 -5.66 21.33 -11.46
C GLY A 341 -6.98 22.09 -11.71
N ALA A 342 -7.70 21.79 -12.79
CA ALA A 342 -8.75 22.66 -13.32
C ALA A 342 -9.80 23.11 -12.27
N PRO A 343 -10.17 24.42 -12.26
CA PRO A 343 -10.94 25.04 -11.19
C PRO A 343 -12.44 24.78 -11.29
N ASP A 344 -12.96 24.54 -12.50
CA ASP A 344 -14.37 24.33 -12.81
C ASP A 344 -14.58 23.13 -13.74
N ASP A 345 -15.82 22.64 -13.80
CA ASP A 345 -16.19 21.46 -14.58
C ASP A 345 -16.13 21.69 -16.09
N LYS A 346 -16.27 22.95 -16.53
CA LYS A 346 -16.20 23.30 -17.95
C LYS A 346 -14.78 23.14 -18.47
N LYS A 347 -13.78 23.66 -17.75
CA LYS A 347 -12.35 23.50 -18.07
C LYS A 347 -11.91 22.05 -17.97
N ARG A 348 -12.41 21.28 -17.00
CA ARG A 348 -12.17 19.82 -16.93
C ARG A 348 -12.69 19.10 -18.16
N SER A 349 -13.91 19.42 -18.60
CA SER A 349 -14.51 18.86 -19.82
C SER A 349 -13.69 19.22 -21.05
N ASN A 350 -13.30 20.48 -21.22
CA ASN A 350 -12.46 20.92 -22.34
C ASN A 350 -11.14 20.12 -22.41
N ILE A 351 -10.46 19.92 -21.28
CA ILE A 351 -9.20 19.15 -21.24
C ILE A 351 -9.45 17.67 -21.54
N ALA A 352 -10.58 17.11 -21.08
CA ALA A 352 -10.98 15.74 -21.41
C ALA A 352 -11.28 15.58 -22.91
N ASP A 353 -11.92 16.57 -23.54
CA ASP A 353 -12.17 16.60 -24.99
C ASP A 353 -10.85 16.70 -25.76
N LEU A 354 -9.92 17.54 -25.30
CA LEU A 354 -8.55 17.61 -25.86
C LEU A 354 -7.83 16.26 -25.74
N TYR A 355 -7.99 15.53 -24.63
CA TYR A 355 -7.43 14.19 -24.47
C TYR A 355 -8.07 13.19 -25.44
N VAL A 356 -9.39 13.18 -25.61
CA VAL A 356 -10.06 12.27 -26.56
C VAL A 356 -9.58 12.54 -27.98
N HIS A 357 -9.55 13.81 -28.40
CA HIS A 357 -9.03 14.20 -29.70
C HIS A 357 -7.56 13.80 -29.90
N ALA A 358 -6.72 14.03 -28.90
CA ALA A 358 -5.31 13.63 -28.93
C ALA A 358 -5.15 12.11 -29.04
N LYS A 359 -6.00 11.34 -28.35
CA LYS A 359 -6.01 9.87 -28.37
C LYS A 359 -6.45 9.33 -29.74
N GLU A 360 -7.47 9.94 -30.34
CA GLU A 360 -7.92 9.60 -31.70
C GLU A 360 -6.86 9.90 -32.77
N CYS A 361 -6.00 10.89 -32.51
CA CYS A 361 -4.91 11.27 -33.41
C CYS A 361 -3.58 10.54 -33.13
N ASP A 362 -3.54 9.53 -32.25
CA ASP A 362 -2.32 8.84 -31.78
C ASP A 362 -1.23 9.79 -31.22
N LEU A 363 -1.64 10.94 -30.65
CA LEU A 363 -0.76 11.95 -30.04
C LEU A 363 -0.60 11.77 -28.53
N ILE A 364 -0.81 10.55 -28.01
CA ILE A 364 -0.69 10.25 -26.59
C ILE A 364 0.29 9.11 -26.38
N TYR A 365 1.25 9.33 -25.47
CA TYR A 365 2.11 8.27 -24.97
C TYR A 365 1.87 8.03 -23.48
N THR A 366 1.95 6.76 -23.09
CA THR A 366 1.89 6.35 -21.68
C THR A 366 3.30 6.12 -21.18
N THR A 367 3.74 6.87 -20.17
CA THR A 367 4.96 6.54 -19.44
C THR A 367 4.69 5.30 -18.58
N GLU A 368 5.49 4.24 -18.79
CA GLU A 368 5.42 3.03 -17.98
C GLU A 368 5.53 3.40 -16.49
N GLY A 369 4.54 2.97 -15.69
CA GLY A 369 4.53 3.20 -14.25
C GLY A 369 3.90 4.52 -13.76
N SER A 370 3.21 5.29 -14.60
CA SER A 370 2.46 6.44 -14.07
C SER A 370 1.16 6.02 -13.36
N ASP A 371 1.12 6.25 -12.04
CA ASP A 371 -0.10 6.29 -11.20
C ASP A 371 -1.15 7.33 -11.70
N GLY A 372 -0.81 8.09 -12.76
CA GLY A 372 -1.53 9.23 -13.31
C GLY A 372 -2.30 8.95 -14.61
N SER A 373 -3.03 7.84 -14.71
CA SER A 373 -4.03 7.70 -15.78
C SER A 373 -5.06 8.83 -15.65
N ILE A 374 -5.34 9.56 -16.74
CA ILE A 374 -6.44 10.55 -16.76
C ILE A 374 -7.76 9.90 -16.35
N VAL A 375 -7.97 8.63 -16.71
CA VAL A 375 -9.17 7.85 -16.37
C VAL A 375 -9.30 7.66 -14.86
N ASN A 376 -8.18 7.55 -14.13
CA ASN A 376 -8.19 7.52 -12.66
C ASN A 376 -8.67 8.84 -12.03
N HIS A 377 -8.34 9.96 -12.66
CA HIS A 377 -8.74 11.29 -12.21
C HIS A 377 -10.21 11.57 -12.55
N LEU A 378 -10.62 11.26 -13.78
CA LEU A 378 -12.03 11.33 -14.20
C LEU A 378 -12.91 10.46 -13.31
N LEU A 379 -12.46 9.23 -12.98
CA LEU A 379 -13.18 8.36 -12.05
C LEU A 379 -13.27 8.98 -10.65
N PHE A 380 -12.18 9.56 -10.15
CA PHE A 380 -12.17 10.24 -8.85
C PHE A 380 -13.18 11.39 -8.79
N TYR A 381 -13.24 12.26 -9.80
CA TYR A 381 -14.21 13.35 -9.84
C TYR A 381 -15.65 12.84 -10.01
N ALA A 382 -15.88 11.85 -10.88
CA ALA A 382 -17.19 11.23 -11.03
C ALA A 382 -17.75 10.67 -9.71
N ILE A 383 -16.87 10.12 -8.86
CA ILE A 383 -17.22 9.65 -7.51
C ILE A 383 -17.56 10.81 -6.58
N MET A 384 -16.77 11.89 -6.61
CA MET A 384 -16.96 13.08 -5.78
C MET A 384 -18.27 13.81 -6.14
N ASP A 385 -18.63 13.84 -7.42
CA ASP A 385 -19.86 14.46 -7.95
C ASP A 385 -21.10 13.59 -7.72
N GLY A 386 -20.92 12.35 -7.24
CA GLY A 386 -22.01 11.40 -7.02
C GLY A 386 -22.67 10.90 -8.30
N ASN A 387 -22.03 11.05 -9.46
CA ASN A 387 -22.54 10.57 -10.74
C ASN A 387 -22.22 9.07 -10.90
N PHE A 388 -23.06 8.23 -10.28
CA PHE A 388 -22.89 6.78 -10.29
C PHE A 388 -22.92 6.17 -11.69
N LYS A 389 -23.70 6.74 -12.62
CA LYS A 389 -23.75 6.26 -14.01
C LYS A 389 -22.39 6.41 -14.68
N HIS A 390 -21.81 7.61 -14.59
CA HIS A 390 -20.51 7.91 -15.16
C HIS A 390 -19.38 7.13 -14.46
N THR A 391 -19.47 6.96 -13.14
CA THR A 391 -18.53 6.13 -12.36
C THR A 391 -18.49 4.69 -12.88
N ILE A 392 -19.65 4.08 -13.16
CA ILE A 392 -19.74 2.70 -13.67
C ILE A 392 -19.25 2.60 -15.12
N GLU A 393 -19.58 3.58 -15.97
CA GLU A 393 -19.08 3.66 -17.35
C GLU A 393 -17.54 3.70 -17.38
N LEU A 394 -16.92 4.53 -16.55
CA LEU A 394 -15.46 4.62 -16.42
C LEU A 394 -14.85 3.34 -15.85
N LEU A 395 -15.47 2.69 -14.86
CA LEU A 395 -15.00 1.39 -14.36
C LEU A 395 -15.04 0.31 -15.43
N HIS A 396 -16.05 0.29 -16.30
CA HIS A 396 -16.10 -0.63 -17.45
C HIS A 396 -15.01 -0.30 -18.48
N GLU A 397 -14.78 0.97 -18.80
CA GLU A 397 -13.71 1.39 -19.70
C GLU A 397 -12.32 0.98 -19.15
N MET A 398 -12.07 1.23 -17.87
CA MET A 398 -10.85 0.81 -17.19
C MET A 398 -10.69 -0.71 -17.18
N GLN A 399 -11.78 -1.46 -17.02
CA GLN A 399 -11.76 -2.93 -17.04
C GLN A 399 -11.42 -3.49 -18.43
N LEU A 400 -11.92 -2.85 -19.50
CA LEU A 400 -11.57 -3.17 -20.88
C LEU A 400 -10.09 -2.87 -21.17
N ASN A 401 -9.62 -1.71 -20.74
CA ASN A 401 -8.26 -1.21 -20.97
C ASN A 401 -7.22 -1.77 -19.98
N ARG A 402 -7.65 -2.57 -18.99
CA ARG A 402 -6.82 -3.09 -17.89
C ARG A 402 -6.11 -2.00 -17.07
N THR A 403 -6.74 -0.85 -16.95
CA THR A 403 -6.24 0.27 -16.14
C THR A 403 -6.54 0.02 -14.66
N ILE A 404 -5.51 0.04 -13.82
CA ILE A 404 -5.66 -0.15 -12.38
C ILE A 404 -6.12 1.15 -11.72
N ALA A 405 -7.14 1.06 -10.86
CA ALA A 405 -7.57 2.19 -10.05
C ALA A 405 -6.58 2.46 -8.91
N ASN A 406 -6.21 3.73 -8.74
CA ASN A 406 -5.28 4.10 -7.67
C ASN A 406 -5.92 3.92 -6.27
N ASN A 407 -5.08 3.76 -5.24
CA ASN A 407 -5.52 3.49 -3.87
C ASN A 407 -6.44 4.58 -3.29
N ARG A 408 -6.28 5.84 -3.73
CA ARG A 408 -7.11 6.97 -3.31
C ARG A 408 -8.52 6.86 -3.90
N THR A 409 -8.63 6.63 -5.20
CA THR A 409 -9.87 6.46 -5.96
C THR A 409 -10.64 5.26 -5.47
N VAL A 410 -9.99 4.11 -5.25
CA VAL A 410 -10.63 2.90 -4.67
C VAL A 410 -11.24 3.20 -3.29
N ARG A 411 -10.50 3.92 -2.43
CA ARG A 411 -10.99 4.30 -1.09
C ARG A 411 -12.22 5.21 -1.18
N GLU A 412 -12.19 6.23 -2.03
CA GLU A 412 -13.33 7.15 -2.17
C GLU A 412 -14.55 6.45 -2.82
N LEU A 413 -14.34 5.56 -3.79
CA LEU A 413 -15.40 4.73 -4.38
C LEU A 413 -16.11 3.91 -3.31
N PHE A 414 -15.34 3.14 -2.52
CA PHE A 414 -15.88 2.30 -1.45
C PHE A 414 -16.58 3.13 -0.38
N ARG A 415 -16.02 4.30 -0.02
CA ARG A 415 -16.61 5.21 0.94
C ARG A 415 -17.93 5.81 0.44
N SER A 416 -18.00 6.22 -0.83
CA SER A 416 -19.22 6.77 -1.43
C SER A 416 -20.36 5.76 -1.39
N ILE A 417 -20.08 4.53 -1.82
CA ILE A 417 -21.06 3.42 -1.79
C ILE A 417 -21.45 3.05 -0.36
N ALA A 418 -20.49 2.95 0.56
CA ALA A 418 -20.77 2.63 1.95
C ALA A 418 -21.64 3.70 2.63
N ARG A 419 -21.41 4.98 2.34
CA ARG A 419 -22.26 6.09 2.83
C ARG A 419 -23.68 5.99 2.29
N TYR A 420 -23.84 5.70 1.01
CA TYR A 420 -25.16 5.53 0.40
C TYR A 420 -25.92 4.35 1.03
N ARG A 421 -25.26 3.18 1.17
CA ARG A 421 -25.83 2.00 1.84
C ARG A 421 -26.18 2.25 3.31
N ALA A 422 -25.31 2.94 4.05
CA ALA A 422 -25.58 3.35 5.42
C ALA A 422 -26.77 4.32 5.52
N HIS A 423 -26.96 5.20 4.53
CA HIS A 423 -28.10 6.12 4.48
C HIS A 423 -29.42 5.37 4.25
N ILE A 424 -29.44 4.41 3.31
CA ILE A 424 -30.63 3.57 3.06
C ILE A 424 -31.09 2.86 4.35
N ARG A 425 -30.13 2.35 5.15
CA ARG A 425 -30.42 1.65 6.41
C ARG A 425 -30.96 2.54 7.53
N LYS A 426 -30.83 3.87 7.41
CA LYS A 426 -31.37 4.82 8.38
C LYS A 426 -32.80 5.27 8.06
N GLY A 427 -33.31 4.97 6.86
CA GLY A 427 -34.67 5.34 6.47
C GLY A 427 -35.73 4.55 7.26
N ASP A 428 -36.87 5.19 7.54
CA ASP A 428 -37.98 4.59 8.30
C ASP A 428 -38.68 3.44 7.55
N ASP A 429 -38.59 3.39 6.21
CA ASP A 429 -39.22 2.35 5.39
C ASP A 429 -38.32 1.12 5.21
N ARG A 430 -38.53 0.10 6.06
CA ARG A 430 -37.80 -1.18 6.02
C ARG A 430 -37.99 -1.97 4.72
N LYS A 431 -39.16 -1.88 4.05
CA LYS A 431 -39.44 -2.64 2.81
C LYS A 431 -38.81 -1.95 1.60
N GLY A 432 -38.90 -0.63 1.51
CA GLY A 432 -38.19 0.17 0.50
C GLY A 432 -36.66 0.06 0.64
N ALA A 433 -36.14 0.05 1.87
CA ALA A 433 -34.72 -0.08 2.15
C ALA A 433 -34.12 -1.40 1.65
N SER A 434 -34.83 -2.52 1.80
CA SER A 434 -34.35 -3.84 1.33
C SER A 434 -34.20 -3.87 -0.21
N LYS A 435 -35.17 -3.30 -0.94
CA LYS A 435 -35.12 -3.23 -2.41
C LYS A 435 -33.96 -2.35 -2.90
N LEU A 436 -33.78 -1.17 -2.29
CA LEU A 436 -32.69 -0.25 -2.62
C LEU A 436 -31.30 -0.82 -2.28
N LEU A 437 -31.18 -1.65 -1.23
CA LEU A 437 -29.93 -2.33 -0.88
C LEU A 437 -29.55 -3.46 -1.84
N ILE A 438 -30.53 -4.06 -2.53
CA ILE A 438 -30.31 -5.07 -3.59
C ILE A 438 -29.86 -4.37 -4.89
N GLU A 439 -30.45 -3.22 -5.22
CA GLU A 439 -30.09 -2.44 -6.41
C GLU A 439 -28.70 -1.79 -6.29
N CYS A 440 -28.27 -1.43 -5.07
CA CYS A 440 -26.94 -0.86 -4.82
C CYS A 440 -25.86 -1.96 -4.67
N PRO A 441 -24.76 -1.92 -5.46
CA PRO A 441 -23.71 -2.95 -5.37
C PRO A 441 -23.04 -2.96 -3.99
N THR A 442 -22.70 -4.15 -3.50
CA THR A 442 -21.83 -4.31 -2.34
C THR A 442 -20.37 -4.08 -2.73
N ILE A 443 -19.52 -3.76 -1.75
CA ILE A 443 -18.08 -3.60 -2.02
C ILE A 443 -17.46 -4.90 -2.54
N LEU A 444 -17.87 -6.05 -1.98
CA LEU A 444 -17.49 -7.36 -2.52
C LEU A 444 -17.99 -7.55 -3.95
N GLY A 445 -19.20 -7.07 -4.28
CA GLY A 445 -19.73 -7.04 -5.63
C GLY A 445 -18.83 -6.27 -6.60
N LEU A 446 -18.34 -5.09 -6.21
CA LEU A 446 -17.39 -4.33 -7.03
C LEU A 446 -16.05 -5.05 -7.22
N LEU A 447 -15.49 -5.61 -6.15
CA LEU A 447 -14.25 -6.39 -6.21
C LEU A 447 -14.38 -7.59 -7.17
N LYS A 448 -15.56 -8.23 -7.21
CA LYS A 448 -15.86 -9.34 -8.13
C LYS A 448 -16.12 -8.87 -9.56
N SER A 449 -16.80 -7.75 -9.75
CA SER A 449 -17.19 -7.22 -11.08
C SER A 449 -16.02 -6.55 -11.82
N PHE A 450 -15.06 -5.97 -11.10
CA PHE A 450 -13.96 -5.20 -11.68
C PHE A 450 -12.58 -5.64 -11.17
N PRO A 451 -12.20 -6.94 -11.32
CA PRO A 451 -10.98 -7.48 -10.71
C PRO A 451 -9.67 -6.93 -11.32
N ASN A 452 -9.70 -6.44 -12.57
CA ASN A 452 -8.52 -5.84 -13.20
C ASN A 452 -8.36 -4.37 -12.82
N VAL A 453 -9.46 -3.69 -12.48
CA VAL A 453 -9.46 -2.29 -12.06
C VAL A 453 -9.16 -2.17 -10.56
N ILE A 454 -9.77 -3.03 -9.74
CA ILE A 454 -9.62 -3.01 -8.28
C ILE A 454 -8.92 -4.32 -7.85
N PRO A 455 -7.58 -4.39 -7.95
CA PRO A 455 -6.84 -5.59 -7.57
C PRO A 455 -6.97 -5.84 -6.06
N CYS A 456 -7.06 -7.12 -5.67
CA CYS A 456 -7.14 -7.57 -4.27
C CYS A 456 -5.81 -7.37 -3.52
N THR A 457 -5.44 -6.12 -3.27
CA THR A 457 -4.29 -5.71 -2.47
C THR A 457 -4.65 -5.58 -0.99
N VAL A 458 -3.64 -5.53 -0.10
CA VAL A 458 -3.82 -5.25 1.33
C VAL A 458 -4.66 -3.98 1.54
N HIS A 459 -4.42 -2.93 0.75
CA HIS A 459 -5.16 -1.66 0.86
C HIS A 459 -6.62 -1.81 0.45
N SER A 460 -6.89 -2.37 -0.74
CA SER A 460 -8.27 -2.54 -1.25
C SER A 460 -9.11 -3.41 -0.31
N LEU A 461 -8.57 -4.54 0.17
CA LEU A 461 -9.28 -5.45 1.07
C LEU A 461 -9.48 -4.83 2.45
N SER A 462 -8.45 -4.17 3.01
CA SER A 462 -8.59 -3.43 4.28
C SER A 462 -9.64 -2.33 4.20
N GLN A 463 -9.64 -1.52 3.13
CA GLN A 463 -10.66 -0.49 2.93
C GLN A 463 -12.03 -1.11 2.70
N GLY A 464 -12.10 -2.23 1.96
CA GLY A 464 -13.35 -2.93 1.72
C GLY A 464 -13.98 -3.42 3.03
N ILE A 465 -13.19 -4.05 3.90
CA ILE A 465 -13.64 -4.47 5.24
C ILE A 465 -14.13 -3.27 6.06
N LEU A 466 -13.32 -2.21 6.18
CA LEU A 466 -13.67 -1.04 7.00
C LEU A 466 -14.92 -0.31 6.49
N GLN A 467 -15.05 -0.12 5.17
CA GLN A 467 -16.20 0.55 4.58
C GLN A 467 -17.45 -0.35 4.60
N SER A 468 -17.31 -1.67 4.48
CA SER A 468 -18.42 -2.62 4.70
C SER A 468 -18.91 -2.59 6.15
N LEU A 469 -18.01 -2.57 7.13
CA LEU A 469 -18.36 -2.39 8.54
C LEU A 469 -19.07 -1.05 8.78
N TYR A 470 -18.60 0.04 8.16
CA TYR A 470 -19.27 1.35 8.22
C TYR A 470 -20.68 1.32 7.63
N ALA A 471 -20.87 0.60 6.51
CA ALA A 471 -22.18 0.40 5.91
C ALA A 471 -23.13 -0.44 6.80
N GLY A 472 -22.59 -1.19 7.77
CA GLY A 472 -23.29 -2.20 8.57
C GLY A 472 -23.37 -3.58 7.91
N ASP A 473 -22.58 -3.82 6.86
CA ASP A 473 -22.52 -5.07 6.10
C ASP A 473 -21.49 -6.04 6.72
N LEU A 474 -21.75 -6.53 7.94
CA LEU A 474 -20.80 -7.41 8.66
C LEU A 474 -20.49 -8.69 7.88
N ALA A 475 -21.51 -9.35 7.31
CA ALA A 475 -21.33 -10.55 6.49
C ALA A 475 -20.43 -10.30 5.26
N VAL A 476 -20.55 -9.12 4.62
CA VAL A 476 -19.68 -8.75 3.49
C VAL A 476 -18.26 -8.52 3.97
N ALA A 477 -18.08 -7.90 5.14
CA ALA A 477 -16.75 -7.67 5.71
C ALA A 477 -16.04 -9.00 6.06
N LEU A 478 -16.76 -9.97 6.65
CA LEU A 478 -16.24 -11.31 6.91
C LEU A 478 -15.88 -12.06 5.62
N GLU A 479 -16.71 -11.94 4.58
CA GLU A 479 -16.42 -12.56 3.29
C GLU A 479 -15.19 -11.93 2.61
N ILE A 480 -15.00 -10.60 2.71
CA ILE A 480 -13.78 -9.94 2.21
C ILE A 480 -12.54 -10.42 3.00
N MET A 481 -12.66 -10.66 4.31
CA MET A 481 -11.58 -11.27 5.11
C MET A 481 -11.25 -12.69 4.61
N ARG A 482 -12.25 -13.52 4.32
CA ARG A 482 -12.05 -14.86 3.73
C ARG A 482 -11.36 -14.78 2.38
N VAL A 483 -11.75 -13.82 1.54
CA VAL A 483 -11.07 -13.52 0.28
C VAL A 483 -9.61 -13.14 0.51
N ALA A 484 -9.31 -12.31 1.52
CA ALA A 484 -7.94 -11.97 1.87
C ALA A 484 -7.12 -13.20 2.29
N CYS A 485 -7.70 -14.10 3.10
CA CYS A 485 -7.05 -15.35 3.50
C CYS A 485 -6.87 -16.30 2.31
N PHE A 486 -7.84 -16.38 1.40
CA PHE A 486 -7.76 -17.21 0.19
C PHE A 486 -6.65 -16.76 -0.77
N TYR A 487 -6.43 -15.45 -0.89
CA TYR A 487 -5.34 -14.89 -1.72
C TYR A 487 -4.01 -14.71 -0.94
N ASP A 488 -3.90 -15.24 0.27
CA ASP A 488 -2.75 -15.08 1.17
C ASP A 488 -2.29 -13.61 1.36
N VAL A 489 -3.27 -12.69 1.39
CA VAL A 489 -3.02 -11.27 1.60
C VAL A 489 -2.97 -11.00 3.10
N LYS A 490 -1.78 -10.66 3.61
CA LYS A 490 -1.58 -10.32 5.03
C LYS A 490 -2.28 -8.99 5.39
N LEU A 491 -3.41 -9.09 6.08
CA LEU A 491 -4.16 -7.94 6.59
C LEU A 491 -3.49 -7.42 7.87
N ARG A 492 -3.61 -6.11 8.15
CA ARG A 492 -3.07 -5.55 9.40
C ARG A 492 -3.88 -6.02 10.62
N ALA A 493 -3.20 -6.20 11.76
CA ALA A 493 -3.81 -6.62 13.03
C ALA A 493 -5.00 -5.75 13.46
N GLU A 494 -4.97 -4.44 13.16
CA GLU A 494 -6.07 -3.54 13.46
C GLU A 494 -7.35 -3.93 12.73
N ILE A 495 -7.28 -4.47 11.51
CA ILE A 495 -8.46 -4.88 10.73
C ILE A 495 -9.21 -6.02 11.44
N TYR A 496 -8.48 -7.01 11.98
CA TYR A 496 -9.06 -8.10 12.75
C TYR A 496 -9.75 -7.60 14.02
N SER A 497 -9.16 -6.65 14.74
CA SER A 497 -9.82 -6.07 15.92
C SER A 497 -11.08 -5.28 15.56
N GLN A 498 -11.14 -4.64 14.39
CA GLN A 498 -12.35 -3.96 13.89
C GLN A 498 -13.46 -4.95 13.47
N LEU A 499 -13.11 -6.15 13.00
CA LEU A 499 -14.07 -7.22 12.72
C LEU A 499 -14.57 -7.91 14.00
N LEU A 500 -13.66 -8.15 14.96
CA LEU A 500 -13.98 -8.86 16.20
C LEU A 500 -14.82 -8.01 17.16
N TYR A 501 -14.58 -6.70 17.24
CA TYR A 501 -15.33 -5.79 18.13
C TYR A 501 -16.86 -5.85 17.95
N PRO A 502 -17.45 -5.67 16.75
CA PRO A 502 -18.89 -5.71 16.57
C PRO A 502 -19.50 -7.09 16.85
N LEU A 503 -18.77 -8.18 16.58
CA LEU A 503 -19.21 -9.53 16.93
C LEU A 503 -19.36 -9.68 18.45
N LEU A 504 -18.32 -9.27 19.20
CA LEU A 504 -18.35 -9.26 20.67
C LEU A 504 -19.43 -8.33 21.25
N ALA A 505 -19.70 -7.20 20.59
CA ALA A 505 -20.73 -6.25 21.03
C ALA A 505 -22.16 -6.72 20.71
N SER A 506 -22.35 -7.53 19.66
CA SER A 506 -23.66 -7.99 19.18
C SER A 506 -24.28 -9.08 20.06
N GLY A 507 -23.46 -9.95 20.67
CA GLY A 507 -23.92 -11.02 21.57
C GLY A 507 -24.57 -10.57 22.89
N GLN A 508 -24.73 -9.25 23.11
CA GLN A 508 -25.34 -8.67 24.33
C GLN A 508 -26.59 -7.81 24.03
N ARG A 509 -26.96 -7.57 22.76
CA ARG A 509 -28.04 -6.61 22.40
C ARG A 509 -29.33 -7.23 21.88
N GLY A 510 -29.37 -8.54 21.63
CA GLY A 510 -30.59 -9.29 21.36
C GLY A 510 -30.92 -10.17 22.55
N GLY A 511 -32.19 -10.20 22.98
CA GLY A 511 -32.68 -11.12 24.02
C GLY A 511 -32.80 -12.57 23.56
N ASP A 512 -32.22 -12.91 22.41
CA ASP A 512 -32.09 -14.28 21.93
C ASP A 512 -30.76 -14.82 22.49
N GLU A 513 -30.85 -15.96 23.15
CA GLU A 513 -29.70 -16.76 23.59
C GLU A 513 -28.65 -16.81 22.48
N SER A 514 -27.39 -16.54 22.85
CA SER A 514 -26.23 -16.44 21.96
C SER A 514 -26.36 -17.32 20.72
N SER A 515 -26.65 -16.73 19.55
CA SER A 515 -26.69 -17.51 18.32
C SER A 515 -25.32 -18.14 18.09
N ASP A 516 -25.28 -19.46 17.94
CA ASP A 516 -24.05 -20.22 17.71
C ASP A 516 -23.21 -19.60 16.56
N GLU A 517 -23.87 -19.01 15.57
CA GLU A 517 -23.26 -18.30 14.43
C GLU A 517 -22.30 -17.18 14.85
N CYS A 518 -22.63 -16.35 15.85
CA CYS A 518 -21.75 -15.25 16.27
C CYS A 518 -20.48 -15.77 16.96
N VAL A 519 -20.57 -16.91 17.63
CA VAL A 519 -19.43 -17.59 18.27
C VAL A 519 -18.51 -18.17 17.20
N PHE A 520 -19.07 -18.81 16.17
CA PHE A 520 -18.31 -19.32 15.02
C PHE A 520 -17.60 -18.20 14.26
N ASP A 521 -18.28 -17.07 14.00
CA ASP A 521 -17.65 -15.93 13.33
C ASP A 521 -16.51 -15.31 14.16
N CYS A 522 -16.66 -15.22 15.49
CA CYS A 522 -15.57 -14.79 16.36
C CYS A 522 -14.36 -15.73 16.27
N LEU A 523 -14.60 -17.03 16.35
CA LEU A 523 -13.56 -18.04 16.25
C LEU A 523 -12.89 -18.01 14.88
N GLN A 524 -13.65 -17.79 13.81
CA GLN A 524 -13.11 -17.67 12.47
C GLN A 524 -12.17 -16.45 12.34
N VAL A 525 -12.56 -15.29 12.88
CA VAL A 525 -11.70 -14.09 12.87
C VAL A 525 -10.42 -14.33 13.68
N GLU A 526 -10.53 -14.96 14.86
CA GLU A 526 -9.39 -15.33 15.71
C GLU A 526 -8.46 -16.33 15.00
N GLN A 527 -8.99 -17.37 14.35
CA GLN A 527 -8.23 -18.36 13.58
C GLN A 527 -7.50 -17.73 12.38
N CYS A 528 -8.18 -16.87 11.62
CA CYS A 528 -7.55 -16.15 10.51
C CYS A 528 -6.43 -15.23 10.99
N PHE A 529 -6.61 -14.58 12.15
CA PHE A 529 -5.56 -13.77 12.77
C PHE A 529 -4.36 -14.64 13.19
N ASP A 530 -4.59 -15.74 13.90
CA ASP A 530 -3.53 -16.62 14.39
C ASP A 530 -2.74 -17.27 13.24
N GLN A 531 -3.40 -17.54 12.10
CA GLN A 531 -2.74 -18.00 10.88
C GLN A 531 -1.74 -16.97 10.31
N GLN A 532 -2.05 -15.67 10.38
CA GLN A 532 -1.21 -14.59 9.84
C GLN A 532 -0.21 -14.01 10.88
N TYR A 533 -0.52 -14.14 12.17
CA TYR A 533 0.20 -13.57 13.31
C TYR A 533 0.31 -14.57 14.47
N PRO A 534 1.10 -15.65 14.31
CA PRO A 534 1.26 -16.66 15.34
C PRO A 534 1.83 -16.05 16.62
N ASN A 535 1.28 -16.43 17.77
CA ASN A 535 1.66 -15.97 19.12
C ASN A 535 1.38 -14.48 19.45
N GLU A 536 0.72 -13.72 18.58
CA GLU A 536 0.36 -12.32 18.84
C GLU A 536 -1.09 -12.15 19.34
N HIS A 537 -1.72 -13.21 19.81
CA HIS A 537 -3.14 -13.20 20.22
C HIS A 537 -3.45 -12.19 21.35
N THR A 538 -2.49 -11.96 22.24
CA THR A 538 -2.60 -10.91 23.29
C THR A 538 -2.61 -9.51 22.70
N HIS A 539 -1.94 -9.30 21.56
CA HIS A 539 -1.95 -8.04 20.82
C HIS A 539 -3.34 -7.78 20.22
N LEU A 540 -3.98 -8.78 19.60
CA LEU A 540 -5.35 -8.64 19.07
C LEU A 540 -6.34 -8.19 20.16
N LYS A 541 -6.35 -8.88 21.31
CA LYS A 541 -7.22 -8.52 22.45
C LYS A 541 -6.90 -7.14 22.99
N SER A 542 -5.62 -6.77 23.01
CA SER A 542 -5.20 -5.41 23.40
C SER A 542 -5.81 -4.34 22.49
N LEU A 543 -5.90 -4.61 21.19
CA LEU A 543 -6.51 -3.68 20.22
C LEU A 543 -8.02 -3.57 20.43
N VAL A 544 -8.70 -4.69 20.69
CA VAL A 544 -10.15 -4.68 21.01
C VAL A 544 -10.44 -3.87 22.27
N VAL A 545 -9.66 -4.04 23.34
CA VAL A 545 -9.83 -3.25 24.58
C VAL A 545 -9.60 -1.76 24.32
N ASN A 546 -8.71 -1.39 23.40
CA ASN A 546 -8.52 0.01 23.01
C ASN A 546 -9.75 0.59 22.31
N ILE A 547 -10.42 -0.21 21.46
CA ILE A 547 -11.68 0.17 20.82
C ILE A 547 -12.75 0.36 21.89
N CYS A 548 -12.88 -0.56 22.84
CA CYS A 548 -13.82 -0.44 23.95
C CYS A 548 -13.54 0.81 24.81
N GLN A 549 -12.28 1.14 25.08
CA GLN A 549 -11.89 2.36 25.80
C GLN A 549 -12.29 3.63 25.04
N ALA A 550 -12.08 3.67 23.72
CA ALA A 550 -12.44 4.82 22.89
C ALA A 550 -13.96 5.03 22.82
N ASN A 551 -14.73 3.94 22.87
CA ASN A 551 -16.20 3.95 22.79
C ASN A 551 -16.90 4.03 24.14
N ASP A 552 -16.15 4.07 25.26
CA ASP A 552 -16.66 3.91 26.62
C ASP A 552 -17.60 2.68 26.77
N ASP A 553 -17.24 1.58 26.09
CA ASP A 553 -18.02 0.33 26.03
C ASP A 553 -17.51 -0.69 27.05
N PHE A 554 -17.95 -0.50 28.29
CA PHE A 554 -17.56 -1.35 29.42
C PHE A 554 -18.05 -2.80 29.27
N THR A 555 -19.25 -3.00 28.73
CA THR A 555 -19.87 -4.32 28.60
C THR A 555 -19.08 -5.22 27.64
N THR A 556 -18.77 -4.74 26.44
CA THR A 556 -18.00 -5.50 25.45
C THR A 556 -16.56 -5.74 25.93
N MET A 557 -15.99 -4.82 26.72
CA MET A 557 -14.68 -5.02 27.36
C MET A 557 -14.72 -6.23 28.31
N LEU A 558 -15.74 -6.38 29.15
CA LEU A 558 -15.84 -7.56 30.04
C LEU A 558 -15.94 -8.87 29.26
N VAL A 559 -16.74 -8.92 28.18
CA VAL A 559 -16.83 -10.10 27.31
C VAL A 559 -15.46 -10.46 26.72
N CYS A 560 -14.70 -9.46 26.27
CA CYS A 560 -13.34 -9.66 25.76
C CYS A 560 -12.39 -10.23 26.83
N LEU A 561 -12.47 -9.72 28.07
CA LEU A 561 -11.64 -10.19 29.19
C LEU A 561 -12.05 -11.59 29.67
N ASP A 562 -13.34 -11.90 29.71
CA ASP A 562 -13.84 -13.25 30.03
C ASP A 562 -13.31 -14.27 29.02
N ARG A 563 -13.38 -13.96 27.72
CA ARG A 563 -12.77 -14.80 26.66
C ARG A 563 -11.26 -14.90 26.79
N TRP A 564 -10.57 -13.80 27.15
CA TRP A 564 -9.12 -13.82 27.42
C TRP A 564 -8.77 -14.85 28.49
N GLN A 565 -9.50 -14.82 29.60
CA GLN A 565 -9.31 -15.73 30.73
C GLN A 565 -9.62 -17.19 30.35
N VAL A 566 -10.74 -17.46 29.67
CA VAL A 566 -11.13 -18.83 29.29
C VAL A 566 -10.11 -19.49 28.36
N GLN A 567 -9.52 -18.72 27.44
CA GLN A 567 -8.55 -19.24 26.47
C GLN A 567 -7.12 -19.40 27.04
N GLY A 568 -6.86 -19.06 28.31
CA GLY A 568 -5.60 -19.36 28.99
C GLY A 568 -4.37 -18.60 28.48
N HIS A 569 -4.54 -17.40 27.92
CA HIS A 569 -3.42 -16.61 27.39
C HIS A 569 -2.61 -15.88 28.47
N PRO A 570 -1.38 -15.40 28.14
CA PRO A 570 -0.55 -14.63 29.07
C PRO A 570 -1.26 -13.43 29.71
N PRO A 571 -0.85 -13.04 30.93
CA PRO A 571 -1.46 -11.93 31.65
C PRO A 571 -1.28 -10.59 30.92
N MET A 572 -2.21 -9.69 31.17
CA MET A 572 -2.24 -8.34 30.61
C MET A 572 -0.99 -7.54 31.01
N SER A 573 -0.46 -6.78 30.05
CA SER A 573 0.60 -5.81 30.36
C SER A 573 0.09 -4.71 31.31
N ARG A 574 1.00 -4.13 32.10
CA ARG A 574 0.68 -2.99 32.98
C ARG A 574 0.00 -1.82 32.27
N ARG A 575 0.36 -1.56 31.00
CA ARG A 575 -0.29 -0.53 30.17
C ARG A 575 -1.76 -0.86 29.91
N MET A 576 -2.08 -2.13 29.69
CA MET A 576 -3.45 -2.59 29.48
C MET A 576 -4.28 -2.50 30.77
N VAL A 577 -3.75 -2.98 31.90
CA VAL A 577 -4.41 -2.88 33.21
C VAL A 577 -4.77 -1.42 33.53
N LYS A 578 -3.86 -0.47 33.26
CA LYS A 578 -4.13 0.95 33.42
C LYS A 578 -5.32 1.44 32.57
N ARG A 579 -5.44 0.98 31.32
CA ARG A 579 -6.55 1.33 30.42
C ARG A 579 -7.87 0.77 30.91
N VAL A 580 -7.89 -0.49 31.33
CA VAL A 580 -9.09 -1.12 31.90
C VAL A 580 -9.56 -0.36 33.14
N PHE A 581 -8.63 0.03 34.03
CA PHE A 581 -8.95 0.87 35.20
C PHE A 581 -9.52 2.24 34.82
N GLU A 582 -9.07 2.84 33.70
CA GLU A 582 -9.64 4.10 33.20
C GLU A 582 -11.07 3.91 32.69
N VAL A 583 -11.38 2.81 32.01
CA VAL A 583 -12.75 2.50 31.57
C VAL A 583 -13.66 2.26 32.77
N ILE A 584 -13.21 1.50 33.78
CA ILE A 584 -13.94 1.29 35.04
C ILE A 584 -14.22 2.64 35.72
N SER A 585 -13.20 3.49 35.88
CA SER A 585 -13.34 4.81 36.51
C SER A 585 -14.39 5.69 35.79
N LYS A 586 -14.34 5.74 34.45
CA LYS A 586 -15.33 6.48 33.65
C LYS A 586 -16.74 5.92 33.82
N GLN A 587 -16.89 4.60 33.87
CA GLN A 587 -18.18 3.94 34.07
C GLN A 587 -18.76 4.26 35.45
N ILE A 588 -17.95 4.24 36.51
CA ILE A 588 -18.35 4.66 37.87
C ILE A 588 -18.84 6.11 37.84
N GLN A 589 -18.06 7.02 37.25
CA GLN A 589 -18.43 8.44 37.17
C GLN A 589 -19.73 8.66 36.38
N LYS A 590 -19.96 7.90 35.30
CA LYS A 590 -21.19 7.97 34.51
C LYS A 590 -22.41 7.51 35.31
N LEU A 591 -22.28 6.47 36.13
CA LEU A 591 -23.34 5.98 37.00
C LEU A 591 -23.61 6.95 38.17
N GLN A 592 -22.57 7.49 38.79
CA GLN A 592 -22.67 8.53 39.81
C GLN A 592 -23.37 9.79 39.29
N LYS A 593 -23.09 10.24 38.07
CA LYS A 593 -23.80 11.39 37.46
C LYS A 593 -25.29 11.12 37.20
N ARG A 594 -25.69 9.86 36.96
CA ARG A 594 -27.08 9.47 36.75
C ARG A 594 -27.85 9.33 38.08
N SER A 595 -27.17 8.85 39.11
CA SER A 595 -27.65 8.82 40.50
C SER A 595 -27.52 10.21 41.11
N LYS A 596 -28.53 11.08 40.96
CA LYS A 596 -28.55 12.48 41.46
C LYS A 596 -28.30 12.66 42.99
N VAL A 597 -28.00 11.59 43.73
CA VAL A 597 -27.68 11.62 45.16
C VAL A 597 -26.23 11.12 45.34
N SER A 598 -25.37 12.01 45.86
CA SER A 598 -24.01 11.70 46.31
C SER A 598 -24.08 10.91 47.62
N VAL A 599 -24.52 9.65 47.57
CA VAL A 599 -24.37 8.75 48.72
C VAL A 599 -22.99 8.12 48.62
N SER A 600 -22.10 8.49 49.55
CA SER A 600 -20.87 7.77 49.82
C SER A 600 -21.23 6.33 50.21
N GLY A 601 -20.90 5.34 49.35
CA GLY A 601 -21.08 3.92 49.66
C GLY A 601 -22.06 3.11 48.79
N THR A 602 -22.60 3.64 47.70
CA THR A 602 -23.49 2.84 46.82
C THR A 602 -22.70 1.79 46.02
N VAL A 603 -23.03 0.51 46.23
CA VAL A 603 -22.52 -0.61 45.44
C VAL A 603 -23.17 -0.60 44.06
N PHE A 604 -22.39 -0.35 43.00
CA PHE A 604 -22.88 -0.44 41.62
C PHE A 604 -22.65 -1.85 41.09
N VAL A 605 -23.69 -2.48 40.54
CA VAL A 605 -23.59 -3.82 39.93
C VAL A 605 -23.85 -3.72 38.43
N VAL A 606 -22.94 -4.23 37.60
CA VAL A 606 -23.09 -4.33 36.13
C VAL A 606 -22.71 -5.74 35.71
N ASN A 607 -23.57 -6.43 34.94
CA ASN A 607 -23.37 -7.81 34.50
C ASN A 607 -22.99 -8.77 35.65
N SER A 608 -23.77 -8.72 36.73
CA SER A 608 -23.59 -9.55 37.95
C SER A 608 -22.25 -9.35 38.67
N MET A 609 -21.54 -8.25 38.39
CA MET A 609 -20.27 -7.90 39.01
C MET A 609 -20.38 -6.56 39.74
N GLU A 610 -19.95 -6.54 41.00
CA GLU A 610 -19.73 -5.30 41.74
C GLU A 610 -18.62 -4.47 41.08
N LEU A 611 -18.91 -3.19 40.84
CA LEU A 611 -18.03 -2.26 40.13
C LEU A 611 -16.99 -1.67 41.11
N SER A 612 -16.17 -2.57 41.65
CA SER A 612 -15.01 -2.33 42.52
C SER A 612 -13.72 -2.76 41.81
N TYR A 613 -12.62 -2.09 42.11
CA TYR A 613 -11.31 -2.48 41.60
C TYR A 613 -10.84 -3.80 42.24
N LEU A 614 -11.15 -4.06 43.53
CA LEU A 614 -10.88 -5.36 44.15
C LEU A 614 -11.69 -6.49 43.50
N ALA A 615 -13.00 -6.30 43.32
CA ALA A 615 -13.86 -7.28 42.67
C ALA A 615 -13.37 -7.62 41.25
N PHE A 616 -12.87 -6.60 40.52
CA PHE A 616 -12.23 -6.79 39.21
C PHE A 616 -10.95 -7.62 39.30
N LEU A 617 -10.05 -7.30 40.23
CA LEU A 617 -8.82 -8.06 40.41
C LEU A 617 -9.09 -9.52 40.77
N VAL A 618 -10.07 -9.77 41.64
CA VAL A 618 -10.51 -11.12 42.06
C VAL A 618 -11.05 -11.92 40.89
N ARG A 619 -11.98 -11.35 40.10
CA ARG A 619 -12.58 -12.03 38.94
C ARG A 619 -11.54 -12.42 37.88
N TYR A 620 -10.61 -11.52 37.59
CA TYR A 620 -9.63 -11.66 36.50
C TYR A 620 -8.23 -12.04 36.99
N ARG A 621 -8.14 -12.74 38.13
CA ARG A 621 -6.86 -13.12 38.76
C ARG A 621 -5.89 -13.89 37.86
N SER A 622 -6.42 -14.60 36.85
CA SER A 622 -5.61 -15.40 35.92
C SER A 622 -4.92 -14.56 34.84
N ILE A 623 -5.50 -13.41 34.50
CA ILE A 623 -5.03 -12.53 33.41
C ILE A 623 -4.53 -11.17 33.91
N VAL A 624 -4.56 -10.92 35.22
CA VAL A 624 -3.99 -9.72 35.86
C VAL A 624 -2.83 -10.14 36.76
N THR A 625 -1.71 -9.43 36.69
CA THR A 625 -0.60 -9.62 37.62
C THR A 625 -0.92 -9.01 38.99
N TRP A 626 -0.93 -9.82 40.04
CA TRP A 626 -1.14 -9.38 41.43
C TRP A 626 0.19 -8.95 42.07
N ASP A 627 0.59 -7.70 41.81
CA ASP A 627 1.81 -7.08 42.34
C ASP A 627 1.53 -5.74 43.04
N SER A 628 2.51 -5.23 43.81
CA SER A 628 2.39 -3.94 44.52
C SER A 628 1.96 -2.80 43.58
N TRP A 629 2.49 -2.80 42.35
CA TRP A 629 2.16 -1.77 41.36
C TRP A 629 0.67 -1.76 41.00
N THR A 630 0.07 -2.94 40.78
CA THR A 630 -1.34 -3.06 40.38
C THR A 630 -2.28 -2.62 41.51
N ILE A 631 -1.96 -3.01 42.76
CA ILE A 631 -2.74 -2.64 43.94
C ILE A 631 -2.63 -1.15 44.26
N GLU A 632 -1.42 -0.57 44.20
CA GLU A 632 -1.24 0.87 44.38
C GLU A 632 -2.07 1.67 43.37
N ARG A 633 -2.10 1.23 42.12
CA ARG A 633 -2.90 1.87 41.07
C ARG A 633 -4.39 1.72 41.31
N ALA A 634 -4.83 0.55 41.77
CA ALA A 634 -6.22 0.32 42.15
C ALA A 634 -6.64 1.24 43.31
N ILE A 635 -5.82 1.37 44.36
CA ILE A 635 -6.06 2.28 45.51
C ILE A 635 -6.24 3.73 45.05
N ILE A 636 -5.31 4.24 44.23
CA ILE A 636 -5.37 5.62 43.72
C ILE A 636 -6.63 5.82 42.85
N ARG A 637 -6.98 4.83 42.02
CA ARG A 637 -8.16 4.91 41.14
C ARG A 637 -9.48 4.76 41.91
N ALA A 638 -9.52 3.95 42.96
CA ALA A 638 -10.65 3.82 43.87
C ALA A 638 -10.94 5.14 44.58
N ARG A 639 -9.90 5.82 45.13
CA ARG A 639 -10.04 7.16 45.73
C ARG A 639 -10.63 8.17 44.75
N THR A 640 -10.07 8.26 43.55
CA THR A 640 -10.50 9.23 42.52
C THR A 640 -11.88 8.93 41.94
N SER A 641 -12.38 7.70 42.13
CA SER A 641 -13.73 7.29 41.75
C SER A 641 -14.73 7.35 42.93
N GLY A 642 -14.30 7.78 44.12
CA GLY A 642 -15.17 7.89 45.31
C GLY A 642 -15.50 6.57 46.00
N LEU A 643 -14.72 5.50 45.76
CA LEU A 643 -14.94 4.17 46.34
C LEU A 643 -14.10 3.97 47.61
N TYR A 644 -14.54 4.51 48.74
CA TYR A 644 -13.77 4.52 50.00
C TYR A 644 -13.65 3.14 50.64
N ALA A 645 -14.73 2.34 50.63
CA ALA A 645 -14.71 0.96 51.10
C ALA A 645 -13.72 0.08 50.31
N ASP A 646 -13.60 0.33 49.00
CA ASP A 646 -12.69 -0.40 48.11
C ASP A 646 -11.21 -0.05 48.39
N VAL A 647 -10.90 1.21 48.73
CA VAL A 647 -9.56 1.61 49.20
C VAL A 647 -9.17 0.84 50.45
N MET A 648 -10.09 0.71 51.41
CA MET A 648 -9.87 -0.03 52.66
C MET A 648 -9.64 -1.51 52.42
N ALA A 649 -10.44 -2.14 51.56
CA ALA A 649 -10.31 -3.54 51.22
C ALA A 649 -8.98 -3.83 50.47
N LEU A 650 -8.60 -2.98 49.52
CA LEU A 650 -7.31 -3.10 48.80
C LEU A 650 -6.09 -2.90 49.72
N MET A 651 -6.20 -2.03 50.72
CA MET A 651 -5.16 -1.83 51.74
C MET A 651 -5.01 -3.06 52.63
N ALA A 652 -6.12 -3.62 53.12
CA ALA A 652 -6.10 -4.84 53.91
C ALA A 652 -5.48 -6.01 53.15
N GLU A 653 -5.80 -6.14 51.85
CA GLU A 653 -5.21 -7.16 50.97
C GLU A 653 -3.70 -6.95 50.72
N ALA A 654 -3.24 -5.70 50.63
CA ALA A 654 -1.81 -5.41 50.54
C ALA A 654 -1.07 -5.78 51.83
N SER A 655 -1.66 -5.46 52.99
CA SER A 655 -1.10 -5.78 54.30
C SER A 655 -1.06 -7.28 54.56
N SER A 656 -2.11 -8.03 54.20
CA SER A 656 -2.16 -9.50 54.39
C SER A 656 -1.08 -10.24 53.60
N ARG A 657 -0.67 -9.69 52.45
CA ARG A 657 0.38 -10.25 51.58
C ARG A 657 1.77 -9.65 51.80
N GLY A 658 1.91 -8.70 52.73
CA GLY A 658 3.19 -8.05 53.04
C GLY A 658 3.75 -7.16 51.92
N TRP A 659 2.89 -6.58 51.07
CA TRP A 659 3.33 -5.73 49.96
C TRP A 659 3.71 -4.31 50.41
N LYS A 660 4.88 -3.84 49.96
CA LYS A 660 5.38 -2.50 50.26
C LYS A 660 4.84 -1.48 49.25
N LEU A 661 3.77 -0.78 49.63
CA LEU A 661 3.16 0.25 48.80
C LEU A 661 4.03 1.52 48.69
N SER A 662 3.83 2.30 47.62
CA SER A 662 4.48 3.60 47.44
C SER A 662 3.95 4.68 48.39
N SER A 663 4.74 5.73 48.61
CA SER A 663 4.37 6.85 49.47
C SER A 663 3.07 7.55 49.03
N THR A 664 2.76 7.56 47.74
CA THR A 664 1.48 8.13 47.25
C THR A 664 0.28 7.28 47.66
N ALA A 665 0.36 5.96 47.55
CA ALA A 665 -0.74 5.07 47.93
C ALA A 665 -1.04 5.19 49.43
N TYR A 666 0.00 5.24 50.27
CA TYR A 666 -0.17 5.45 51.72
C TYR A 666 -0.80 6.80 52.08
N ILE A 667 -0.39 7.90 51.42
CA ILE A 667 -1.01 9.21 51.64
C ILE A 667 -2.50 9.16 51.29
N VAL A 668 -2.83 8.59 50.12
CA VAL A 668 -4.23 8.45 49.68
C VAL A 668 -5.05 7.65 50.68
N SER A 669 -4.53 6.54 51.20
CA SER A 669 -5.23 5.71 52.18
C SER A 669 -5.43 6.43 53.52
N LEU A 670 -4.43 7.18 54.01
CA LEU A 670 -4.56 7.97 55.24
C LEU A 670 -5.61 9.08 55.12
N CYS A 671 -5.70 9.75 53.97
CA CYS A 671 -6.75 10.74 53.72
C CYS A 671 -8.14 10.10 53.71
N VAL A 672 -8.32 8.92 53.11
CA VAL A 672 -9.61 8.21 53.13
C VAL A 672 -10.00 7.81 54.56
N LEU A 673 -9.05 7.28 55.32
CA LEU A 673 -9.27 6.89 56.71
C LEU A 673 -9.68 8.06 57.60
N GLU A 674 -9.11 9.23 57.37
CA GLU A 674 -9.53 10.47 58.04
C GLU A 674 -10.97 10.86 57.67
N GLU A 675 -11.32 10.82 56.39
CA GLU A 675 -12.67 11.17 55.89
C GLU A 675 -13.76 10.19 56.36
N VAL A 676 -13.41 8.92 56.58
CA VAL A 676 -14.31 7.89 57.13
C VAL A 676 -14.41 7.99 58.66
N CYS A 677 -13.64 8.87 59.30
CA CYS A 677 -13.63 9.12 60.75
C CYS A 677 -13.37 7.86 61.61
N ASP A 678 -12.41 7.01 61.22
CA ASP A 678 -11.95 5.87 62.03
C ASP A 678 -10.52 6.12 62.57
N PRO A 679 -10.39 6.68 63.80
CA PRO A 679 -9.09 7.01 64.38
C PRO A 679 -8.20 5.79 64.63
N LEU A 680 -8.79 4.62 64.92
CA LEU A 680 -8.03 3.39 65.21
C LEU A 680 -7.42 2.82 63.94
N ALA A 681 -8.16 2.86 62.83
CA ALA A 681 -7.65 2.43 61.53
C ALA A 681 -6.56 3.37 60.98
N VAL A 682 -6.61 4.68 61.27
CA VAL A 682 -5.51 5.62 60.97
C VAL A 682 -4.24 5.22 61.71
N VAL A 683 -4.32 4.94 63.01
CA VAL A 683 -3.16 4.56 63.84
C VAL A 683 -2.57 3.23 63.35
N ALA A 684 -3.40 2.21 63.13
CA ALA A 684 -2.97 0.93 62.59
C ALA A 684 -2.30 1.08 61.20
N CYS A 685 -2.86 1.92 60.33
CA CYS A 685 -2.25 2.22 59.03
C CYS A 685 -0.87 2.87 59.19
N VAL A 686 -0.69 3.83 60.10
CA VAL A 686 0.61 4.44 60.37
C VAL A 686 1.62 3.43 60.92
N GLU A 687 1.20 2.51 61.78
CA GLU A 687 2.05 1.43 62.28
C GLU A 687 2.51 0.50 61.15
N THR A 688 1.63 0.13 60.21
CA THR A 688 2.04 -0.64 59.03
C THR A 688 3.00 0.12 58.11
N ILE A 689 2.85 1.44 57.97
CA ILE A 689 3.77 2.28 57.19
C ILE A 689 5.15 2.36 57.84
N LYS A 690 5.19 2.44 59.18
CA LYS A 690 6.44 2.42 59.97
C LYS A 690 7.12 1.06 59.88
N ALA A 691 6.38 -0.04 60.00
CA ALA A 691 6.89 -1.40 59.82
C ALA A 691 7.50 -1.64 58.43
N ASN A 692 7.06 -0.87 57.41
CA ASN A 692 7.57 -0.92 56.05
C ASN A 692 8.71 0.09 55.75
N ASP A 693 9.25 0.79 56.75
CA ASP A 693 10.29 1.84 56.62
C ASP A 693 9.92 2.97 55.64
N ALA A 694 8.62 3.22 55.44
CA ALA A 694 8.12 4.18 54.46
C ALA A 694 7.66 5.52 55.08
N TRP A 695 7.55 5.60 56.42
CA TRP A 695 6.97 6.74 57.13
C TRP A 695 7.69 8.06 56.84
N GLU A 696 9.02 8.09 56.94
CA GLU A 696 9.81 9.31 56.68
C GLU A 696 9.78 9.75 55.20
N LYS A 697 9.49 8.83 54.28
CA LYS A 697 9.27 9.16 52.86
C LYS A 697 7.87 9.73 52.61
N VAL A 698 6.87 9.21 53.32
CA VAL A 698 5.47 9.71 53.29
C VAL A 698 5.40 11.12 53.88
N LYS A 699 5.98 11.33 55.06
CA LYS A 699 6.03 12.62 55.77
C LYS A 699 6.75 13.71 54.97
N ARG A 700 7.87 13.38 54.32
CA ARG A 700 8.57 14.32 53.42
C ARG A 700 7.75 14.71 52.20
N LYS A 701 6.90 13.80 51.70
CA LYS A 701 6.12 14.01 50.48
C LYS A 701 4.85 14.82 50.74
N ASP A 702 4.20 14.59 51.87
CA ASP A 702 3.07 15.40 52.34
C ASP A 702 3.15 15.56 53.87
N PRO A 703 3.58 16.72 54.38
CA PRO A 703 3.64 16.99 55.82
C PRO A 703 2.27 16.93 56.51
N GLY A 704 1.17 17.09 55.77
CA GLY A 704 -0.20 17.08 56.28
C GLY A 704 -0.57 15.77 56.96
N VAL A 705 0.02 14.64 56.55
CA VAL A 705 -0.23 13.32 57.15
C VAL A 705 0.15 13.22 58.63
N GLN A 706 1.10 14.05 59.10
CA GLN A 706 1.43 14.13 60.53
C GLN A 706 0.28 14.76 61.32
N ASN A 707 -0.42 15.74 60.74
CA ASN A 707 -1.58 16.38 61.35
C ASN A 707 -2.79 15.43 61.39
N ILE A 708 -2.91 14.52 60.41
CA ILE A 708 -3.90 13.44 60.41
C ILE A 708 -3.67 12.50 61.59
N LEU A 709 -2.42 12.03 61.77
CA LEU A 709 -2.04 11.17 62.90
C LEU A 709 -2.27 11.85 64.25
N SER A 710 -1.85 13.11 64.41
CA SER A 710 -2.03 13.86 65.65
C SER A 710 -3.51 14.02 66.03
N ARG A 711 -4.38 14.26 65.04
CA ARG A 711 -5.84 14.35 65.25
C ARG A 711 -6.46 12.99 65.57
N ALA A 712 -6.03 11.92 64.90
CA ALA A 712 -6.50 10.57 65.19
C ALA A 712 -6.14 10.12 66.61
N ILE A 713 -4.91 10.41 67.09
CA ILE A 713 -4.50 10.12 68.46
C ILE A 713 -5.34 10.92 69.46
N ALA A 714 -5.56 12.22 69.22
CA ALA A 714 -6.40 13.06 70.08
C ALA A 714 -7.87 12.59 70.13
N ASN A 715 -8.45 12.23 68.99
CA ASN A 715 -9.82 11.74 68.88
C ASN A 715 -9.99 10.31 69.44
N GLY A 716 -8.97 9.45 69.28
CA GLY A 716 -8.95 8.10 69.87
C GLY A 716 -8.92 8.14 71.39
N ILE A 717 -8.17 9.08 71.99
CA ILE A 717 -8.17 9.32 73.44
C ILE A 717 -9.57 9.80 73.89
N LEU A 718 -10.21 10.71 73.14
CA LEU A 718 -11.57 11.18 73.43
C LEU A 718 -12.62 10.05 73.31
N PHE A 719 -12.48 9.14 72.34
CA PHE A 719 -13.37 8.00 72.13
C PHE A 719 -13.22 6.95 73.23
N VAL A 720 -12.00 6.65 73.69
CA VAL A 720 -11.78 5.76 74.84
C VAL A 720 -12.38 6.37 76.12
N ILE A 721 -12.23 7.68 76.33
CA ILE A 721 -12.84 8.40 77.47
C ILE A 721 -14.38 8.37 77.37
N SER A 722 -14.97 8.60 76.19
CA SER A 722 -16.43 8.58 76.01
C SER A 722 -17.03 7.18 76.09
N THR A 723 -16.31 6.14 75.65
CA THR A 723 -16.78 4.74 75.71
C THR A 723 -16.68 4.18 77.13
N VAL A 724 -15.68 4.63 77.91
CA VAL A 724 -15.62 4.39 79.36
C VAL A 724 -16.74 5.14 80.08
N ALA A 725 -17.03 6.40 79.71
CA ALA A 725 -18.15 7.17 80.24
C ALA A 725 -19.52 6.55 79.87
N ALA A 726 -19.69 6.04 78.64
CA ALA A 726 -20.89 5.36 78.18
C ALA A 726 -21.06 3.98 78.86
N ARG A 727 -19.98 3.24 79.11
CA ARG A 727 -20.03 2.01 79.93
C ARG A 727 -20.38 2.31 81.40
N ILE A 728 -19.94 3.44 81.95
CA ILE A 728 -20.35 3.91 83.29
C ILE A 728 -21.83 4.34 83.29
N ALA A 729 -22.30 5.02 82.24
CA ALA A 729 -23.72 5.39 82.09
C ALA A 729 -24.64 4.18 81.87
N THR A 730 -24.16 3.15 81.16
CA THR A 730 -24.91 1.90 80.94
C THR A 730 -24.94 1.02 82.19
N LEU A 731 -23.94 1.14 83.08
CA LEU A 731 -23.93 0.51 84.41
C LEU A 731 -24.85 1.22 85.43
N LEU A 732 -25.25 2.48 85.18
CA LEU A 732 -26.13 3.25 86.07
C LEU A 732 -27.61 3.27 85.65
N LEU A 733 -27.97 2.72 84.48
CA LEU A 733 -29.34 2.73 83.94
C LEU A 733 -29.94 1.34 83.72
N CYS A 734 -29.41 0.31 84.40
CA CYS A 734 -30.04 -1.01 84.47
C CYS A 734 -30.85 -1.18 85.76
N SER A 735 -32.04 -0.55 85.84
CA SER A 735 -33.14 -1.09 86.63
C SER A 735 -34.49 -0.80 85.97
N ALA A 736 -35.29 -1.87 85.85
CA ALA A 736 -36.71 -1.93 85.49
C ALA A 736 -37.15 -1.93 84.00
N HIS A 737 -37.29 -3.16 83.48
CA HIS A 737 -38.51 -3.79 82.89
C HIS A 737 -39.15 -3.34 81.54
N LEU A 738 -39.15 -4.33 80.62
CA LEU A 738 -40.08 -4.70 79.52
C LEU A 738 -41.60 -4.54 79.83
N PRO A 739 -42.60 -4.82 78.92
CA PRO A 739 -42.62 -5.13 77.46
C PRO A 739 -43.88 -4.68 76.62
N TYR A 740 -43.85 -5.00 75.30
CA TYR A 740 -44.88 -5.72 74.51
C TYR A 740 -45.86 -5.06 73.48
N LEU A 741 -45.91 -5.70 72.28
CA LEU A 741 -46.97 -5.94 71.24
C LEU A 741 -47.53 -4.74 70.44
N HIS A 742 -47.54 -4.66 69.09
CA HIS A 742 -47.98 -5.51 67.93
C HIS A 742 -49.42 -5.19 67.43
N PHE A 743 -49.60 -4.81 66.14
CA PHE A 743 -50.82 -4.99 65.28
C PHE A 743 -50.55 -4.50 63.83
N LYS A 744 -50.44 -5.33 62.77
CA LYS A 744 -51.42 -5.81 61.73
C LYS A 744 -52.30 -4.72 61.03
N HIS A 745 -52.12 -4.41 59.72
CA HIS A 745 -52.70 -4.98 58.46
C HIS A 745 -54.15 -4.51 58.13
N LEU A 746 -54.44 -3.75 57.04
CA LEU A 746 -54.98 -4.11 55.68
C LEU A 746 -55.41 -2.78 54.97
N HIS A 747 -55.44 -2.58 53.64
CA HIS A 747 -56.48 -3.08 52.70
C HIS A 747 -56.14 -2.81 51.21
N GLN A 748 -56.57 -3.71 50.32
CA GLN A 748 -56.51 -3.65 48.83
C GLN A 748 -57.80 -3.14 48.16
N SER A 749 -57.61 -2.50 46.97
CA SER A 749 -58.32 -2.59 45.66
C SER A 749 -59.77 -2.11 45.38
N ALA A 750 -59.96 -1.33 44.28
CA ALA A 750 -60.77 -1.59 43.04
C ALA A 750 -61.18 -0.28 42.28
N ILE A 751 -60.84 -0.02 41.00
CA ILE A 751 -61.50 -0.31 39.66
C ILE A 751 -62.27 0.88 38.98
N ARG A 752 -61.75 1.29 37.78
CA ARG A 752 -62.33 1.75 36.45
C ARG A 752 -63.28 2.96 36.19
N PHE A 753 -63.03 3.51 34.96
CA PHE A 753 -63.89 4.20 33.94
C PHE A 753 -64.22 5.71 34.11
N ASP A 754 -64.34 6.60 33.11
CA ASP A 754 -64.20 6.63 31.62
C ASP A 754 -64.02 8.09 31.10
N LYS A 755 -63.45 8.19 29.89
CA LYS A 755 -63.54 9.16 28.76
C LYS A 755 -64.11 10.59 28.83
N ARG A 756 -63.46 11.41 27.96
CA ARG A 756 -63.93 12.50 27.06
C ARG A 756 -63.97 13.93 27.59
N ARG A 757 -62.95 14.73 27.20
CA ARG A 757 -63.10 16.00 26.45
C ARG A 757 -61.73 16.64 26.21
N LEU A 758 -61.33 16.75 24.94
CA LEU A 758 -60.53 17.82 24.32
C LEU A 758 -59.94 17.29 23.01
N GLY A 759 -60.79 17.27 21.99
CA GLY A 759 -60.45 16.80 20.65
C GLY A 759 -61.49 17.34 19.69
N VAL A 760 -61.58 18.66 19.57
CA VAL A 760 -62.20 19.37 18.45
C VAL A 760 -61.60 20.78 18.49
N MET A 761 -60.58 21.06 17.67
CA MET A 761 -60.04 22.38 17.29
C MET A 761 -58.70 22.26 16.52
N ALA A 762 -58.07 21.07 16.48
CA ALA A 762 -56.84 20.82 15.71
C ALA A 762 -57.06 20.07 14.37
N GLU A 763 -58.31 19.75 14.02
CA GLU A 763 -58.63 18.91 12.86
C GLU A 763 -58.91 19.70 11.57
N LEU A 764 -59.14 21.02 11.65
CA LEU A 764 -59.47 21.84 10.48
C LEU A 764 -58.24 22.40 9.74
N GLU A 765 -57.11 22.63 10.42
CA GLU A 765 -55.86 23.08 9.79
C GLU A 765 -55.06 21.91 9.19
N TYR A 766 -55.16 20.70 9.76
CA TYR A 766 -54.46 19.51 9.27
C TYR A 766 -55.02 19.00 7.94
N THR A 767 -56.34 19.09 7.72
CA THR A 767 -56.99 18.67 6.48
C THR A 767 -56.71 19.60 5.30
N GLN A 768 -56.54 20.92 5.53
CA GLN A 768 -56.17 21.87 4.47
C GLN A 768 -54.70 21.70 4.05
N MET A 769 -53.80 21.36 4.98
CA MET A 769 -52.38 21.08 4.67
C MET A 769 -52.21 19.75 3.92
N LEU A 770 -53.01 18.72 4.24
CA LEU A 770 -52.98 17.41 3.55
C LEU A 770 -53.45 17.51 2.08
N GLN A 771 -54.48 18.31 1.80
CA GLN A 771 -54.98 18.50 0.42
C GLN A 771 -53.98 19.28 -0.46
N GLY A 772 -53.25 20.25 0.11
CA GLY A 772 -52.16 20.95 -0.58
C GLY A 772 -50.96 20.05 -0.88
N MET A 773 -50.55 19.20 0.07
CA MET A 773 -49.47 18.22 -0.11
C MET A 773 -49.81 17.14 -1.14
N GLN A 774 -51.04 16.61 -1.13
CA GLN A 774 -51.48 15.61 -2.10
C GLN A 774 -51.52 16.17 -3.55
N SER A 775 -51.83 17.46 -3.72
CA SER A 775 -51.78 18.15 -5.02
C SER A 775 -50.35 18.31 -5.54
N GLU A 776 -49.40 18.71 -4.69
CA GLU A 776 -47.98 18.85 -5.05
C GLU A 776 -47.28 17.50 -5.27
N GLU A 777 -47.63 16.48 -4.49
CA GLU A 777 -47.11 15.13 -4.66
C GLU A 777 -47.68 14.44 -5.91
N ALA A 778 -48.94 14.72 -6.27
CA ALA A 778 -49.51 14.32 -7.55
C ALA A 778 -48.87 15.06 -8.73
N LYS A 779 -48.53 16.35 -8.62
CA LYS A 779 -47.74 17.08 -9.63
C LYS A 779 -46.33 16.50 -9.77
N ARG A 780 -45.64 16.18 -8.67
CA ARG A 780 -44.32 15.52 -8.70
C ARG A 780 -44.38 14.08 -9.22
N ALA A 781 -45.45 13.35 -8.96
CA ALA A 781 -45.68 12.02 -9.53
C ALA A 781 -45.91 12.10 -11.05
N ARG A 782 -46.74 13.06 -11.52
CA ARG A 782 -46.92 13.35 -12.94
C ARG A 782 -45.62 13.82 -13.60
N GLN A 783 -44.80 14.60 -12.90
CA GLN A 783 -43.47 15.02 -13.38
C GLN A 783 -42.52 13.82 -13.48
N ARG A 784 -42.50 12.91 -12.48
CA ARG A 784 -41.72 11.67 -12.51
C ARG A 784 -42.17 10.73 -13.64
N GLU A 785 -43.47 10.64 -13.89
CA GLU A 785 -44.03 9.85 -14.98
C GLU A 785 -43.79 10.50 -16.33
N HIS A 786 -43.85 11.83 -16.44
CA HIS A 786 -43.47 12.58 -17.63
C HIS A 786 -41.98 12.45 -17.93
N VAL A 787 -41.10 12.47 -16.91
CA VAL A 787 -39.66 12.24 -17.05
C VAL A 787 -39.36 10.79 -17.41
N LYS A 788 -40.06 9.82 -16.81
CA LYS A 788 -39.97 8.39 -17.15
C LYS A 788 -40.43 8.14 -18.59
N ASN A 789 -41.55 8.72 -18.99
CA ASN A 789 -42.07 8.62 -20.35
C ASN A 789 -41.19 9.38 -21.36
N SER A 790 -40.59 10.50 -20.98
CA SER A 790 -39.58 11.21 -21.78
C SER A 790 -38.28 10.40 -21.89
N TYR A 791 -37.84 9.73 -20.83
CA TYR A 791 -36.70 8.81 -20.83
C TYR A 791 -36.95 7.62 -21.75
N TYR A 792 -38.12 6.96 -21.66
CA TYR A 792 -38.48 5.86 -22.57
C TYR A 792 -38.72 6.34 -24.01
N ARG A 793 -39.27 7.54 -24.22
CA ARG A 793 -39.37 8.16 -25.55
C ARG A 793 -37.97 8.45 -26.12
N LYS A 794 -37.03 8.97 -25.32
CA LYS A 794 -35.64 9.18 -25.75
C LYS A 794 -34.90 7.87 -25.97
N GLN A 795 -35.11 6.85 -25.14
CA GLN A 795 -34.50 5.54 -25.33
C GLN A 795 -35.04 4.85 -26.59
N ASN A 796 -36.36 4.94 -26.83
CA ASN A 796 -36.98 4.42 -28.03
C ASN A 796 -36.61 5.25 -29.26
N LEU A 797 -36.46 6.57 -29.13
CA LEU A 797 -35.93 7.44 -30.18
C LEU A 797 -34.47 7.10 -30.49
N VAL A 798 -33.62 6.85 -29.50
CA VAL A 798 -32.22 6.43 -29.72
C VAL A 798 -32.17 5.03 -30.34
N LYS A 799 -33.06 4.11 -29.94
CA LYS A 799 -33.18 2.80 -30.60
C LYS A 799 -33.65 2.95 -32.05
N ALA A 800 -34.65 3.80 -32.31
CA ALA A 800 -35.13 4.11 -33.64
C ALA A 800 -34.05 4.79 -34.49
N LEU A 801 -33.35 5.78 -33.94
CA LEU A 801 -32.22 6.47 -34.59
C LEU A 801 -31.03 5.53 -34.83
N ARG A 802 -30.81 4.51 -33.99
CA ARG A 802 -29.78 3.48 -34.25
C ARG A 802 -30.20 2.54 -35.38
N ILE A 803 -31.48 2.15 -35.43
CA ILE A 803 -32.02 1.36 -36.54
C ILE A 803 -31.97 2.19 -37.83
N GLU A 804 -32.37 3.46 -37.76
CA GLU A 804 -32.32 4.40 -38.87
C GLU A 804 -30.88 4.71 -39.28
N ALA A 805 -29.93 4.84 -38.35
CA ALA A 805 -28.51 4.98 -38.66
C ALA A 805 -27.96 3.72 -39.32
N SER A 806 -28.31 2.52 -38.85
CA SER A 806 -27.93 1.27 -39.53
C SER A 806 -28.58 1.14 -40.91
N GLU A 807 -29.84 1.56 -41.07
CA GLU A 807 -30.50 1.60 -42.38
C GLU A 807 -29.91 2.67 -43.30
N LEU A 808 -29.52 3.83 -42.77
CA LEU A 808 -28.86 4.92 -43.50
C LEU A 808 -27.43 4.55 -43.85
N GLU A 809 -26.70 3.85 -42.99
CA GLU A 809 -25.38 3.28 -43.28
C GLU A 809 -25.48 2.23 -44.38
N LEU A 810 -26.53 1.40 -44.36
CA LEU A 810 -26.77 0.38 -45.38
C LEU A 810 -27.27 1.01 -46.69
N LYS A 811 -28.10 2.06 -46.62
CA LYS A 811 -28.48 2.89 -47.77
C LYS A 811 -27.30 3.68 -48.31
N TYR A 812 -26.41 4.20 -47.46
CA TYR A 812 -25.19 4.92 -47.82
C TYR A 812 -24.17 3.97 -48.44
N ALA A 813 -24.01 2.76 -47.92
CA ALA A 813 -23.20 1.72 -48.55
C ALA A 813 -23.74 1.35 -49.94
N ARG A 814 -25.08 1.27 -50.09
CA ARG A 814 -25.72 1.05 -51.41
C ARG A 814 -25.60 2.25 -52.35
N THR A 815 -25.81 3.48 -51.89
CA THR A 815 -25.65 4.69 -52.73
C THR A 815 -24.19 4.99 -53.01
N PHE A 816 -23.27 4.59 -52.14
CA PHE A 816 -21.83 4.62 -52.37
C PHE A 816 -21.46 3.58 -53.43
N GLN A 817 -21.97 2.34 -53.36
CA GLN A 817 -21.81 1.35 -54.44
C GLN A 817 -22.44 1.82 -55.76
N LEU A 818 -23.63 2.45 -55.74
CA LEU A 818 -24.29 2.99 -56.93
C LEU A 818 -23.59 4.25 -57.49
N LYS A 819 -23.02 5.10 -56.64
CA LYS A 819 -22.20 6.25 -57.06
C LYS A 819 -20.82 5.83 -57.54
N GLN A 820 -20.23 4.80 -56.95
CA GLN A 820 -18.99 4.18 -57.40
C GLN A 820 -19.21 3.52 -58.76
N GLN A 821 -20.33 2.82 -58.96
CA GLN A 821 -20.76 2.34 -60.28
C GLN A 821 -21.08 3.49 -61.25
N GLN A 822 -21.75 4.57 -60.84
CA GLN A 822 -22.02 5.73 -61.72
C GLN A 822 -20.76 6.52 -62.10
N LEU A 823 -19.77 6.59 -61.21
CA LEU A 823 -18.44 7.17 -61.48
C LEU A 823 -17.65 6.24 -62.40
N GLU A 824 -17.71 4.92 -62.19
CA GLU A 824 -17.21 3.90 -63.14
C GLU A 824 -17.87 4.05 -64.54
N TRP A 825 -19.18 4.29 -64.67
CA TRP A 825 -19.84 4.49 -65.97
C TRP A 825 -19.54 5.86 -66.62
N ARG A 826 -19.26 6.91 -65.84
CA ARG A 826 -18.86 8.23 -66.37
C ARG A 826 -17.41 8.25 -66.86
N ASP A 827 -16.54 7.56 -66.15
CA ASP A 827 -15.12 7.42 -66.52
C ASP A 827 -14.93 6.40 -67.66
N VAL A 828 -15.77 5.37 -67.76
CA VAL A 828 -15.81 4.42 -68.91
C VAL A 828 -16.36 5.06 -70.20
N ALA A 829 -17.32 6.00 -70.12
CA ALA A 829 -17.83 6.71 -71.29
C ALA A 829 -16.92 7.85 -71.77
N GLY A 830 -16.12 8.44 -70.86
CA GLY A 830 -15.12 9.44 -71.19
C GLY A 830 -13.81 8.87 -71.75
N ALA A 831 -13.48 7.61 -71.43
CA ALA A 831 -12.24 6.93 -71.82
C ALA A 831 -12.40 5.98 -73.03
N LEU A 832 -13.40 6.19 -73.89
CA LEU A 832 -13.41 5.59 -75.23
C LEU A 832 -12.34 6.29 -76.09
N GLY A 833 -11.13 5.77 -75.97
CA GLY A 833 -10.01 6.11 -76.84
C GLY A 833 -8.82 5.19 -76.61
N CYS A 834 -8.85 4.02 -77.27
CA CYS A 834 -7.76 3.06 -77.52
C CYS A 834 -7.65 1.85 -76.57
N GLU A 835 -7.56 0.65 -77.17
CA GLU A 835 -7.93 -0.65 -76.59
C GLU A 835 -6.82 -1.42 -75.84
N GLU A 836 -5.60 -0.88 -75.74
CA GLU A 836 -4.42 -1.68 -75.31
C GLU A 836 -4.14 -1.66 -73.80
N GLU A 837 -4.73 -0.76 -73.00
CA GLU A 837 -4.48 -0.67 -71.54
C GLU A 837 -5.44 -1.51 -70.67
N ARG A 838 -6.49 -2.12 -71.25
CA ARG A 838 -7.53 -2.85 -70.49
C ARG A 838 -7.02 -4.08 -69.73
N ASN A 839 -6.10 -4.84 -70.33
CA ASN A 839 -5.62 -6.07 -69.69
C ASN A 839 -4.69 -5.82 -68.49
N HIS A 840 -4.03 -4.66 -68.40
CA HIS A 840 -3.14 -4.33 -67.28
C HIS A 840 -3.88 -3.71 -66.10
N SER A 841 -4.98 -2.98 -66.36
CA SER A 841 -5.83 -2.39 -65.33
C SER A 841 -6.65 -3.45 -64.58
N ASP A 842 -7.22 -4.43 -65.30
CA ASP A 842 -8.02 -5.51 -64.70
C ASP A 842 -7.18 -6.45 -63.81
N ASP A 843 -5.92 -6.73 -64.18
CA ASP A 843 -5.02 -7.55 -63.36
C ASP A 843 -4.57 -6.81 -62.08
N LEU A 844 -4.35 -5.49 -62.15
CA LEU A 844 -4.00 -4.69 -60.98
C LEU A 844 -5.17 -4.59 -59.98
N VAL A 845 -6.39 -4.48 -60.49
CA VAL A 845 -7.63 -4.44 -59.70
C VAL A 845 -7.89 -5.79 -59.02
N GLU A 846 -7.69 -6.90 -59.73
CA GLU A 846 -7.79 -8.25 -59.16
C GLU A 846 -6.73 -8.47 -58.07
N GLN A 847 -5.47 -8.07 -58.31
CA GLN A 847 -4.41 -8.17 -57.31
C GLN A 847 -4.70 -7.32 -56.06
N TYR A 848 -5.25 -6.11 -56.24
CA TYR A 848 -5.64 -5.26 -55.11
C TYR A 848 -6.81 -5.85 -54.32
N MET A 849 -7.77 -6.48 -55.00
CA MET A 849 -8.87 -7.19 -54.37
C MET A 849 -8.39 -8.40 -53.56
N GLN A 850 -7.49 -9.21 -54.12
CA GLN A 850 -6.86 -10.35 -53.44
C GLN A 850 -6.05 -9.89 -52.21
N LEU A 851 -5.30 -8.79 -52.32
CA LEU A 851 -4.57 -8.20 -51.20
C LEU A 851 -5.50 -7.67 -50.10
N SER A 852 -6.65 -7.09 -50.46
CA SER A 852 -7.64 -6.60 -49.50
C SER A 852 -8.33 -7.74 -48.75
N ILE A 853 -8.69 -8.83 -49.44
CA ILE A 853 -9.24 -10.04 -48.83
C ILE A 853 -8.21 -10.67 -47.88
N LYS A 854 -6.96 -10.80 -48.35
CA LYS A 854 -5.86 -11.35 -47.55
C LYS A 854 -5.54 -10.48 -46.34
N LYS A 855 -5.59 -9.15 -46.46
CA LYS A 855 -5.47 -8.20 -45.33
C LYS A 855 -6.58 -8.41 -44.31
N GLN A 856 -7.84 -8.53 -44.74
CA GLN A 856 -8.95 -8.80 -43.82
C GLN A 856 -8.82 -10.15 -43.12
N GLN A 857 -8.34 -11.18 -43.82
CA GLN A 857 -8.07 -12.49 -43.24
C GLN A 857 -6.95 -12.43 -42.20
N LEU A 858 -5.82 -11.78 -42.52
CA LEU A 858 -4.70 -11.58 -41.59
C LEU A 858 -5.11 -10.77 -40.35
N VAL A 859 -5.99 -9.77 -40.50
CA VAL A 859 -6.51 -9.01 -39.35
C VAL A 859 -7.39 -9.87 -38.44
N ARG A 860 -8.17 -10.80 -39.00
CA ARG A 860 -8.95 -11.76 -38.20
C ARG A 860 -8.03 -12.77 -37.51
N GLU A 861 -7.03 -13.29 -38.21
CA GLU A 861 -6.03 -14.20 -37.67
C GLU A 861 -5.21 -13.54 -36.54
N ASN A 862 -4.76 -12.29 -36.72
CA ASN A 862 -4.07 -11.54 -35.65
C ASN A 862 -4.95 -11.34 -34.41
N LYS A 863 -6.23 -11.02 -34.57
CA LYS A 863 -7.16 -10.90 -33.44
C LYS A 863 -7.33 -12.23 -32.69
N GLU A 864 -7.36 -13.35 -33.40
CA GLU A 864 -7.44 -14.67 -32.76
C GLU A 864 -6.11 -15.06 -32.08
N LEU A 865 -4.97 -14.71 -32.69
CA LEU A 865 -3.63 -14.87 -32.09
C LEU A 865 -3.47 -14.03 -30.83
N GLU A 866 -3.93 -12.78 -30.81
CA GLU A 866 -3.94 -11.92 -29.61
C GLU A 866 -4.82 -12.53 -28.51
N ARG A 867 -5.99 -13.07 -28.88
CA ARG A 867 -6.90 -13.75 -27.96
C ARG A 867 -6.24 -14.99 -27.35
N MET A 868 -5.53 -15.78 -28.15
CA MET A 868 -4.79 -16.96 -27.70
C MET A 868 -3.57 -16.60 -26.84
N THR A 869 -2.83 -15.55 -27.20
CA THR A 869 -1.70 -15.02 -26.42
C THR A 869 -2.17 -14.54 -25.06
N SER A 870 -3.30 -13.81 -25.00
CA SER A 870 -3.85 -13.39 -23.72
C SER A 870 -4.33 -14.57 -22.85
N LYS A 871 -4.75 -15.69 -23.43
CA LYS A 871 -5.06 -16.91 -22.67
C LYS A 871 -3.78 -17.56 -22.15
N PHE A 872 -2.73 -17.64 -22.98
CA PHE A 872 -1.41 -18.16 -22.62
C PHE A 872 -0.78 -17.38 -21.47
N SER A 873 -0.69 -16.05 -21.56
CA SER A 873 -0.11 -15.21 -20.50
C SER A 873 -0.88 -15.31 -19.19
N LYS A 874 -2.21 -15.41 -19.24
CA LYS A 874 -3.05 -15.58 -18.03
C LYS A 874 -2.83 -16.93 -17.36
N PHE A 875 -2.67 -17.99 -18.15
CA PHE A 875 -2.40 -19.33 -17.64
C PHE A 875 -0.98 -19.43 -17.07
N GLN A 876 0.01 -18.91 -17.78
CA GLN A 876 1.40 -18.85 -17.32
C GLN A 876 1.53 -18.05 -16.02
N LEU A 877 0.86 -16.90 -15.91
CA LEU A 877 0.84 -16.09 -14.70
C LEU A 877 0.22 -16.85 -13.52
N LYS A 878 -0.90 -17.56 -13.75
CA LYS A 878 -1.54 -18.38 -12.71
C LYS A 878 -0.66 -19.56 -12.27
N MET A 879 0.01 -20.23 -13.20
CA MET A 879 0.97 -21.28 -12.87
C MET A 879 2.17 -20.73 -12.09
N GLN A 880 2.70 -19.59 -12.51
CA GLN A 880 3.82 -18.95 -11.84
C GLN A 880 3.45 -18.47 -10.43
N GLN A 881 2.23 -17.96 -10.24
CA GLN A 881 1.68 -17.61 -8.92
C GLN A 881 1.49 -18.82 -8.01
N LEU A 882 1.09 -19.98 -8.55
CA LEU A 882 0.98 -21.24 -7.79
C LEU A 882 2.35 -21.81 -7.38
N VAL A 883 3.40 -21.50 -8.14
CA VAL A 883 4.79 -21.92 -7.85
C VAL A 883 5.50 -20.91 -6.94
N ASP A 884 5.22 -19.61 -7.08
CA ASP A 884 5.77 -18.53 -6.26
C ASP A 884 5.09 -18.37 -4.89
N SER A 885 3.95 -19.04 -4.66
CA SER A 885 3.27 -19.09 -3.35
C SER A 885 3.96 -19.99 -2.31
N GLU A 886 5.06 -20.67 -2.66
CA GLU A 886 5.93 -21.31 -1.66
C GLU A 886 7.01 -20.33 -1.15
N PRO A 887 7.30 -20.31 0.16
CA PRO A 887 8.10 -19.27 0.79
C PRO A 887 9.54 -19.22 0.26
N LYS A 888 9.93 -18.08 -0.34
CA LYS A 888 11.32 -17.78 -0.73
C LYS A 888 12.19 -17.51 0.51
N VAL A 889 12.71 -18.57 1.13
CA VAL A 889 13.78 -18.45 2.12
C VAL A 889 15.10 -18.20 1.38
N LYS A 890 15.78 -17.08 1.67
CA LYS A 890 17.15 -16.79 1.21
C LYS A 890 18.16 -17.60 2.04
N LEU A 891 18.32 -18.88 1.74
CA LEU A 891 19.54 -19.64 2.06
C LEU A 891 20.47 -19.64 0.84
N GLU A 892 21.78 -19.69 1.06
CA GLU A 892 22.77 -19.91 -0.01
C GLU A 892 22.48 -21.23 -0.75
N SER A 893 22.80 -21.29 -2.05
CA SER A 893 22.69 -22.51 -2.85
C SER A 893 23.64 -23.57 -2.29
N PRO A 894 23.20 -24.82 -2.03
CA PRO A 894 24.07 -25.85 -1.49
C PRO A 894 25.23 -26.09 -2.47
N SER A 895 26.46 -25.84 -2.03
CA SER A 895 27.66 -26.22 -2.75
C SER A 895 27.76 -27.74 -2.72
N VAL A 896 27.73 -28.38 -3.89
CA VAL A 896 28.25 -29.74 -4.00
C VAL A 896 29.74 -29.61 -3.75
N GLU A 897 30.26 -30.22 -2.68
CA GLU A 897 31.70 -30.31 -2.44
C GLU A 897 32.34 -30.94 -3.70
N GLU A 898 33.01 -30.13 -4.51
CA GLU A 898 33.29 -30.46 -5.90
C GLU A 898 34.30 -31.62 -6.06
N ASN A 899 34.99 -32.05 -5.00
CA ASN A 899 36.20 -32.86 -5.10
C ASN A 899 36.16 -34.29 -4.49
N ASP A 900 35.07 -34.72 -3.83
CA ASP A 900 35.12 -35.93 -2.97
C ASP A 900 34.30 -37.15 -3.48
N MET A 901 33.86 -37.17 -4.75
CA MET A 901 33.02 -38.25 -5.31
C MET A 901 33.71 -39.00 -6.45
N VAL A 902 33.82 -40.32 -6.33
CA VAL A 902 34.34 -41.20 -7.40
C VAL A 902 33.28 -42.24 -7.78
N LEU A 903 32.97 -42.31 -9.08
CA LEU A 903 32.07 -43.30 -9.66
C LEU A 903 32.89 -44.45 -10.25
N GLU A 904 32.50 -45.69 -9.99
CA GLU A 904 33.00 -46.83 -10.75
C GLU A 904 32.54 -46.71 -12.22
N PRO A 905 33.46 -46.62 -13.21
CA PRO A 905 33.10 -46.27 -14.57
C PRO A 905 32.16 -47.28 -15.24
N PHE A 906 31.16 -46.78 -15.95
CA PHE A 906 30.31 -47.58 -16.83
C PHE A 906 30.92 -47.69 -18.22
N THR A 907 30.78 -48.86 -18.82
CA THR A 907 31.11 -49.12 -20.23
C THR A 907 29.92 -48.84 -21.13
N VAL A 908 30.19 -48.62 -22.43
CA VAL A 908 29.15 -48.44 -23.46
C VAL A 908 28.20 -49.65 -23.50
N SER A 909 28.71 -50.87 -23.37
CA SER A 909 27.90 -52.09 -23.38
C SER A 909 26.94 -52.15 -22.19
N GLU A 910 27.37 -51.76 -20.99
CA GLU A 910 26.51 -51.72 -19.80
C GLU A 910 25.41 -50.67 -19.94
N CYS A 911 25.76 -49.46 -20.42
CA CYS A 911 24.77 -48.42 -20.71
C CYS A 911 23.74 -48.89 -21.74
N HIS A 912 24.19 -49.55 -22.81
CA HIS A 912 23.31 -50.09 -23.84
C HIS A 912 22.37 -51.19 -23.31
N GLN A 913 22.87 -52.09 -22.46
CA GLN A 913 22.04 -53.13 -21.83
C GLN A 913 20.99 -52.53 -20.90
N LEU A 914 21.37 -51.56 -20.05
CA LEU A 914 20.44 -50.85 -19.17
C LEU A 914 19.37 -50.09 -19.97
N ALA A 915 19.79 -49.39 -21.02
CA ALA A 915 18.90 -48.65 -21.90
C ALA A 915 17.92 -49.59 -22.64
N SER A 916 18.40 -50.73 -23.15
CA SER A 916 17.58 -51.72 -23.84
C SER A 916 16.57 -52.38 -22.90
N HIS A 917 16.98 -52.72 -21.68
CA HIS A 917 16.08 -53.26 -20.67
C HIS A 917 14.99 -52.25 -20.27
N ALA A 918 15.38 -51.01 -20.00
CA ALA A 918 14.45 -49.93 -19.70
C ALA A 918 13.47 -49.67 -20.86
N PHE A 919 13.94 -49.73 -22.11
CA PHE A 919 13.07 -49.63 -23.28
C PHE A 919 12.08 -50.79 -23.38
N GLY A 920 12.50 -52.02 -23.07
CA GLY A 920 11.60 -53.17 -22.99
C GLY A 920 10.46 -52.96 -21.98
N GLU A 921 10.74 -52.32 -20.82
CA GLU A 921 9.72 -51.92 -19.85
C GLU A 921 8.77 -50.84 -20.40
N ILE A 922 9.31 -49.82 -21.08
CA ILE A 922 8.52 -48.75 -21.71
C ILE A 922 7.62 -49.31 -22.82
N ALA A 923 8.15 -50.18 -23.68
CA ALA A 923 7.40 -50.79 -24.78
C ALA A 923 6.26 -51.69 -24.27
N LYS A 924 6.48 -52.44 -23.19
CA LYS A 924 5.39 -53.17 -22.50
C LYS A 924 4.33 -52.21 -21.97
N PHE A 925 4.74 -51.09 -21.36
CA PHE A 925 3.83 -50.08 -20.84
C PHE A 925 2.95 -49.44 -21.93
N MET A 926 3.53 -49.11 -23.08
CA MET A 926 2.81 -48.47 -24.19
C MET A 926 1.78 -49.38 -24.88
N LYS A 927 1.84 -50.71 -24.69
CA LYS A 927 0.92 -51.69 -25.28
C LYS A 927 -0.39 -51.90 -24.50
N HIS A 928 -0.53 -51.37 -23.28
CA HIS A 928 -1.71 -51.60 -22.44
C HIS A 928 -2.81 -50.54 -22.65
N ASN A 929 -4.02 -50.92 -23.06
CA ASN A 929 -5.09 -49.96 -23.44
C ASN A 929 -5.95 -49.38 -22.29
N THR A 930 -5.57 -49.54 -21.02
CA THR A 930 -6.36 -49.06 -19.87
C THR A 930 -5.72 -47.84 -19.22
N TYR A 931 -6.03 -46.64 -19.74
CA TYR A 931 -5.54 -45.37 -19.20
C TYR A 931 -6.69 -44.50 -18.68
N LEU A 932 -6.44 -43.77 -17.60
CA LEU A 932 -7.28 -42.67 -17.12
C LEU A 932 -6.88 -41.41 -17.89
N THR A 933 -7.86 -40.66 -18.38
CA THR A 933 -7.65 -39.36 -19.03
C THR A 933 -8.54 -38.32 -18.36
N SER A 934 -8.01 -37.14 -18.08
CA SER A 934 -8.82 -36.00 -17.63
C SER A 934 -9.76 -35.42 -18.71
N GLY A 935 -9.60 -35.83 -19.97
CA GLY A 935 -10.38 -35.32 -21.12
C GLY A 935 -10.05 -33.87 -21.51
N LEU A 936 -9.11 -33.23 -20.81
CA LEU A 936 -8.66 -31.87 -21.07
C LEU A 936 -7.44 -31.88 -21.98
N GLU A 937 -7.54 -31.16 -23.11
CA GLU A 937 -6.41 -30.81 -23.95
C GLU A 937 -5.92 -29.40 -23.57
N LEU A 938 -4.69 -29.30 -23.05
CA LEU A 938 -4.10 -28.03 -22.61
C LEU A 938 -2.94 -27.68 -23.53
N PHE A 939 -3.14 -26.67 -24.39
CA PHE A 939 -2.11 -26.17 -25.33
C PHE A 939 -1.54 -27.27 -26.25
N GLY A 940 -2.38 -28.21 -26.68
CA GLY A 940 -1.99 -29.36 -27.51
C GLY A 940 -1.41 -30.55 -26.71
N TRP A 941 -1.25 -30.41 -25.39
CA TRP A 941 -0.85 -31.52 -24.52
C TRP A 941 -2.06 -32.33 -24.08
N ARG A 942 -1.98 -33.64 -24.27
CA ARG A 942 -2.97 -34.62 -23.81
C ARG A 942 -2.35 -35.53 -22.77
N GLU A 943 -3.11 -35.76 -21.71
CA GLU A 943 -2.66 -36.50 -20.53
C GLU A 943 -3.28 -37.90 -20.46
N GLN A 944 -2.43 -38.87 -20.17
CA GLN A 944 -2.80 -40.25 -19.90
C GLN A 944 -2.09 -40.70 -18.62
N ARG A 945 -2.81 -41.33 -17.70
CA ARG A 945 -2.21 -41.87 -16.47
C ARG A 945 -2.79 -43.22 -16.07
N ARG A 946 -2.03 -43.94 -15.26
CA ARG A 946 -2.45 -45.18 -14.62
C ARG A 946 -2.00 -45.17 -13.17
N GLU A 947 -2.93 -45.42 -12.27
CA GLU A 947 -2.68 -45.47 -10.83
C GLU A 947 -2.53 -46.94 -10.42
N GLU A 948 -1.40 -47.28 -9.80
CA GLU A 948 -1.14 -48.56 -9.17
C GLU A 948 -0.93 -48.33 -7.66
N PRO A 949 -1.09 -49.35 -6.80
CA PRO A 949 -1.11 -49.16 -5.34
C PRO A 949 0.15 -48.51 -4.77
N ASP A 950 1.29 -48.74 -5.41
CA ASP A 950 2.62 -48.34 -4.98
C ASP A 950 3.28 -47.31 -5.92
N HIS A 951 2.68 -47.02 -7.08
CA HIS A 951 3.21 -46.04 -8.03
C HIS A 951 2.18 -45.47 -9.02
N VAL A 952 2.46 -44.28 -9.56
CA VAL A 952 1.68 -43.69 -10.66
C VAL A 952 2.53 -43.65 -11.93
N LYS A 953 1.94 -44.11 -13.03
CA LYS A 953 2.50 -44.00 -14.38
C LYS A 953 1.79 -42.88 -15.12
N PHE A 954 2.53 -42.03 -15.82
CA PHE A 954 1.96 -40.93 -16.59
C PHE A 954 2.57 -40.84 -17.99
N THR A 955 1.84 -40.24 -18.92
CA THR A 955 2.32 -39.88 -20.25
C THR A 955 1.60 -38.61 -20.72
N LEU A 956 2.37 -37.63 -21.16
CA LEU A 956 1.92 -36.41 -21.82
C LEU A 956 2.27 -36.50 -23.30
N LYS A 957 1.29 -36.33 -24.18
CA LYS A 957 1.46 -36.40 -25.63
C LYS A 957 1.15 -35.07 -26.30
N LYS A 958 1.93 -34.69 -27.30
CA LYS A 958 1.68 -33.52 -28.15
C LYS A 958 2.17 -33.76 -29.58
N TYR A 959 1.44 -33.22 -30.54
CA TYR A 959 1.84 -33.23 -31.94
C TYR A 959 2.60 -31.96 -32.29
N PHE A 960 3.73 -32.12 -32.99
CA PHE A 960 4.53 -31.01 -33.50
C PHE A 960 4.62 -31.11 -35.02
N ILE A 961 4.18 -30.05 -35.71
CA ILE A 961 4.22 -29.93 -37.16
C ILE A 961 5.49 -29.16 -37.55
N GLY A 962 6.14 -29.55 -38.66
CA GLY A 962 7.36 -28.91 -39.19
C GLY A 962 8.66 -29.40 -38.54
N HIS A 963 8.61 -30.48 -37.75
CA HIS A 963 9.76 -31.05 -37.07
C HIS A 963 9.89 -32.54 -37.34
N THR A 964 11.12 -33.00 -37.56
CA THR A 964 11.44 -34.43 -37.67
C THR A 964 11.89 -35.00 -36.31
N PRO A 965 11.63 -36.28 -36.02
CA PRO A 965 12.08 -36.92 -34.78
C PRO A 965 13.59 -36.81 -34.53
N LEU A 966 14.40 -36.91 -35.60
CA LEU A 966 15.85 -36.73 -35.51
C LEU A 966 16.23 -35.32 -35.04
N ASN A 967 15.68 -34.28 -35.67
CA ASN A 967 16.02 -32.89 -35.34
C ASN A 967 15.61 -32.57 -33.89
N LEU A 968 14.37 -32.89 -33.51
CA LEU A 968 13.88 -32.55 -32.19
C LEU A 968 14.58 -33.36 -31.09
N SER A 969 14.91 -34.64 -31.33
CA SER A 969 15.68 -35.45 -30.39
C SER A 969 17.12 -34.94 -30.21
N LEU A 970 17.77 -34.45 -31.27
CA LEU A 970 19.11 -33.82 -31.17
C LEU A 970 19.07 -32.55 -30.31
N ARG A 971 18.06 -31.68 -30.52
CA ARG A 971 17.88 -30.46 -29.73
C ARG A 971 17.58 -30.78 -28.28
N ALA A 972 16.70 -31.77 -28.03
CA ALA A 972 16.38 -32.23 -26.69
C ALA A 972 17.61 -32.80 -25.97
N TRP A 973 18.40 -33.61 -26.67
CA TRP A 973 19.64 -34.20 -26.16
C TRP A 973 20.60 -33.13 -25.64
N ARG A 974 20.88 -32.08 -26.43
CA ARG A 974 21.76 -30.97 -26.04
C ARG A 974 21.33 -30.29 -24.74
N VAL A 975 20.02 -30.25 -24.47
CA VAL A 975 19.48 -29.67 -23.23
C VAL A 975 19.64 -30.64 -22.07
N VAL A 976 19.28 -31.91 -22.24
CA VAL A 976 19.22 -32.86 -21.12
C VAL A 976 20.54 -33.53 -20.77
N SER A 977 21.51 -33.56 -21.71
CA SER A 977 22.87 -34.06 -21.45
C SER A 977 23.78 -33.04 -20.77
N SER A 978 23.32 -31.78 -20.61
CA SER A 978 24.04 -30.72 -19.91
C SER A 978 23.44 -30.45 -18.52
N PRO A 979 24.23 -30.36 -17.44
CA PRO A 979 23.73 -29.98 -16.11
C PRO A 979 22.96 -28.66 -16.10
N ARG A 980 23.49 -27.64 -16.78
CA ARG A 980 22.84 -26.31 -16.89
C ARG A 980 21.57 -26.36 -17.74
N GLY A 981 21.59 -27.17 -18.79
CA GLY A 981 20.44 -27.39 -19.65
C GLY A 981 19.29 -28.06 -18.90
N LEU A 982 19.57 -29.18 -18.24
CA LEU A 982 18.62 -29.96 -17.46
C LEU A 982 18.12 -29.20 -16.22
N ALA A 983 19.00 -28.51 -15.50
CA ALA A 983 18.59 -27.70 -14.34
C ALA A 983 17.59 -26.61 -14.70
N GLY A 984 17.77 -25.96 -15.86
CA GLY A 984 16.84 -24.94 -16.34
C GLY A 984 15.46 -25.46 -16.79
N LEU A 985 15.18 -26.77 -16.71
CA LEU A 985 13.85 -27.33 -16.91
C LEU A 985 13.04 -27.38 -15.61
N TYR A 986 13.69 -27.37 -14.45
CA TYR A 986 13.04 -27.41 -13.14
C TYR A 986 12.72 -25.99 -12.62
N SER A 987 11.80 -25.91 -11.65
CA SER A 987 11.43 -24.64 -11.02
C SER A 987 12.60 -24.07 -10.20
N SER A 988 12.78 -22.76 -10.16
CA SER A 988 13.74 -22.11 -9.26
C SER A 988 13.43 -22.31 -7.77
N ALA A 989 12.20 -22.70 -7.43
CA ALA A 989 11.81 -23.11 -6.09
C ALA A 989 12.41 -24.47 -5.69
N MET A 990 12.62 -25.38 -6.65
CA MET A 990 13.34 -26.63 -6.44
C MET A 990 14.83 -26.37 -6.59
N ARG A 991 15.53 -26.19 -5.46
CA ARG A 991 16.97 -25.93 -5.45
C ARG A 991 17.70 -27.19 -5.92
N LEU A 992 17.99 -27.21 -7.21
CA LEU A 992 18.60 -28.34 -7.91
C LEU A 992 20.11 -28.14 -8.06
N SER A 993 20.88 -29.13 -7.66
CA SER A 993 22.28 -29.26 -8.03
C SER A 993 22.50 -30.52 -8.87
N LEU A 994 23.21 -30.39 -9.99
CA LEU A 994 23.50 -31.47 -10.94
C LEU A 994 25.00 -31.52 -11.22
N LYS A 995 25.57 -32.71 -11.17
CA LYS A 995 26.96 -32.99 -11.53
C LYS A 995 27.00 -34.13 -12.55
N VAL A 996 27.70 -33.93 -13.67
CA VAL A 996 28.06 -35.06 -14.55
C VAL A 996 29.19 -35.83 -13.88
N LEU A 997 28.99 -37.12 -13.66
CA LEU A 997 30.02 -38.00 -13.09
C LEU A 997 30.82 -38.70 -14.18
N GLN A 998 30.19 -39.04 -15.30
CA GLN A 998 30.85 -39.68 -16.43
C GLN A 998 30.10 -39.34 -17.73
N VAL A 999 30.85 -39.02 -18.79
CA VAL A 999 30.38 -39.05 -20.17
C VAL A 999 30.91 -40.35 -20.76
N VAL A 1000 30.02 -41.29 -21.09
CA VAL A 1000 30.41 -42.64 -21.55
C VAL A 1000 30.67 -42.62 -23.06
N ASP A 1001 29.79 -41.94 -23.81
CA ASP A 1001 29.93 -41.62 -25.24
C ASP A 1001 29.03 -40.41 -25.60
N ASP A 1002 28.84 -40.14 -26.89
CA ASP A 1002 28.00 -39.03 -27.38
C ASP A 1002 26.50 -39.18 -27.07
N TYR A 1003 26.08 -40.35 -26.59
CA TYR A 1003 24.69 -40.76 -26.42
C TYR A 1003 24.35 -41.18 -24.98
N ASN A 1004 25.34 -41.25 -24.09
CA ASN A 1004 25.21 -41.78 -22.73
C ASN A 1004 25.97 -40.91 -21.72
N VAL A 1005 25.25 -40.34 -20.76
CA VAL A 1005 25.81 -39.51 -19.69
C VAL A 1005 25.27 -39.94 -18.34
N ILE A 1006 26.14 -40.06 -17.35
CA ILE A 1006 25.78 -40.37 -15.96
C ILE A 1006 25.81 -39.09 -15.13
N MET A 1007 24.71 -38.83 -14.45
CA MET A 1007 24.53 -37.64 -13.63
C MET A 1007 24.14 -37.97 -12.19
N TYR A 1008 24.65 -37.15 -11.30
CA TYR A 1008 24.25 -37.10 -9.90
C TYR A 1008 23.46 -35.83 -9.64
N ARG A 1009 22.37 -35.96 -8.88
CA ARG A 1009 21.39 -34.89 -8.64
C ARG A 1009 21.04 -34.79 -7.17
N VAL A 1010 21.03 -33.57 -6.66
CA VAL A 1010 20.54 -33.24 -5.32
C VAL A 1010 19.41 -32.22 -5.45
N ILE A 1011 18.25 -32.54 -4.89
CA ILE A 1011 17.09 -31.65 -4.79
C ILE A 1011 16.93 -31.25 -3.32
N THR A 1012 16.96 -29.97 -3.02
CA THR A 1012 16.64 -29.47 -1.67
C THR A 1012 15.24 -28.87 -1.67
N ASN A 1013 14.36 -29.39 -0.81
CA ASN A 1013 13.03 -28.83 -0.64
C ASN A 1013 13.10 -27.63 0.34
N PRO A 1014 12.68 -26.42 -0.08
CA PRO A 1014 12.80 -25.21 0.75
C PRO A 1014 11.88 -25.21 1.99
N THR A 1015 10.78 -25.99 1.96
CA THR A 1015 9.76 -26.03 3.00
C THR A 1015 10.07 -27.04 4.10
N THR A 1016 10.73 -28.15 3.76
CA THR A 1016 11.07 -29.23 4.71
C THR A 1016 12.55 -29.27 5.09
N LEU A 1017 13.40 -28.48 4.41
CA LEU A 1017 14.87 -28.50 4.51
C LEU A 1017 15.51 -29.88 4.21
N GLY A 1018 14.72 -30.87 3.79
CA GLY A 1018 15.20 -32.19 3.41
C GLY A 1018 15.85 -32.20 2.03
N THR A 1019 16.96 -32.92 1.90
CA THR A 1019 17.66 -33.19 0.64
C THR A 1019 17.27 -34.56 0.11
N VAL A 1020 17.08 -34.63 -1.21
CA VAL A 1020 16.79 -35.87 -1.94
C VAL A 1020 17.84 -36.07 -3.02
N LYS A 1021 18.41 -37.27 -3.07
CA LYS A 1021 19.53 -37.61 -3.98
C LYS A 1021 19.08 -38.59 -5.06
N SER A 1022 19.61 -38.45 -6.27
CA SER A 1022 19.41 -39.40 -7.38
C SER A 1022 20.71 -39.58 -8.16
N LEU A 1023 21.01 -40.83 -8.55
CA LEU A 1023 22.08 -41.20 -9.46
C LEU A 1023 21.45 -41.91 -10.66
N PHE A 1024 21.65 -41.38 -11.88
CA PHE A 1024 20.95 -41.89 -13.05
C PHE A 1024 21.75 -41.75 -14.35
N LEU A 1025 21.45 -42.65 -15.28
CA LEU A 1025 21.88 -42.64 -16.66
C LEU A 1025 20.88 -41.86 -17.51
N VAL A 1026 21.40 -40.99 -18.38
CA VAL A 1026 20.67 -40.36 -19.48
C VAL A 1026 21.18 -40.95 -20.79
N SER A 1027 20.32 -41.62 -21.54
CA SER A 1027 20.68 -42.29 -22.80
C SER A 1027 19.78 -41.86 -23.94
N ARG A 1028 20.36 -41.64 -25.13
CA ARG A 1028 19.64 -41.40 -26.38
C ARG A 1028 19.97 -42.47 -27.41
N PHE A 1029 18.96 -43.07 -28.02
CA PHE A 1029 19.17 -44.00 -29.13
C PHE A 1029 17.97 -44.02 -30.09
N GLN A 1030 18.21 -44.61 -31.26
CA GLN A 1030 17.21 -44.75 -32.31
C GLN A 1030 16.35 -46.00 -32.08
N MET A 1031 15.07 -45.87 -32.40
CA MET A 1031 14.07 -46.94 -32.42
C MET A 1031 13.58 -47.13 -33.85
N ASP A 1032 12.81 -48.19 -34.11
CA ASP A 1032 12.20 -48.45 -35.42
C ASP A 1032 11.27 -47.31 -35.87
N THR A 1033 10.61 -46.63 -34.93
CA THR A 1033 9.61 -45.58 -35.19
C THR A 1033 10.11 -44.16 -34.87
N GLY A 1034 11.40 -43.97 -34.59
CA GLY A 1034 11.98 -42.65 -34.30
C GLY A 1034 13.10 -42.68 -33.26
N TYR A 1035 13.03 -41.83 -32.23
CA TYR A 1035 14.10 -41.71 -31.22
C TYR A 1035 13.55 -41.69 -29.80
N ILE A 1036 14.37 -42.12 -28.84
CA ILE A 1036 14.08 -42.03 -27.41
C ILE A 1036 15.22 -41.37 -26.66
N ILE A 1037 14.88 -40.58 -25.64
CA ILE A 1037 15.80 -40.21 -24.57
C ILE A 1037 15.21 -40.73 -23.26
N LEU A 1038 15.99 -41.54 -22.53
CA LEU A 1038 15.56 -42.13 -21.26
C LEU A 1038 16.44 -41.64 -20.11
N PHE A 1039 15.82 -41.57 -18.94
CA PHE A 1039 16.45 -41.32 -17.65
C PHE A 1039 16.16 -42.52 -16.76
N ARG A 1040 17.19 -43.22 -16.32
CA ARG A 1040 17.05 -44.41 -15.49
C ARG A 1040 18.02 -44.38 -14.32
N SER A 1041 17.51 -44.55 -13.11
CA SER A 1041 18.34 -44.77 -11.92
C SER A 1041 19.30 -45.93 -12.14
N ILE A 1042 20.53 -45.75 -11.67
CA ILE A 1042 21.58 -46.76 -11.69
C ILE A 1042 21.99 -47.10 -10.25
N ASP A 1043 22.71 -48.19 -10.07
CA ASP A 1043 23.11 -48.65 -8.75
C ASP A 1043 23.98 -47.61 -8.02
N ARG A 1044 23.47 -47.11 -6.90
CA ARG A 1044 24.14 -46.12 -6.04
C ARG A 1044 25.40 -46.67 -5.38
N ASN A 1045 25.52 -47.98 -5.22
CA ASN A 1045 26.68 -48.62 -4.58
C ASN A 1045 27.97 -48.45 -5.40
N ARG A 1046 27.83 -48.05 -6.67
CA ARG A 1046 28.96 -47.71 -7.55
C ARG A 1046 29.58 -46.35 -7.27
N LEU A 1047 28.94 -45.55 -6.42
CA LEU A 1047 29.42 -44.24 -6.00
C LEU A 1047 30.20 -44.39 -4.69
N ARG A 1048 31.42 -43.85 -4.60
CA ARG A 1048 32.28 -43.89 -3.40
C ARG A 1048 32.72 -42.49 -2.97
N LYS A 1049 32.97 -42.30 -1.67
CA LYS A 1049 33.46 -41.03 -1.12
C LYS A 1049 34.98 -41.06 -0.98
N PHE A 1050 35.64 -40.02 -1.45
CA PHE A 1050 37.06 -39.77 -1.22
C PHE A 1050 37.20 -38.92 0.05
N CYS A 1051 37.81 -39.47 1.10
CA CYS A 1051 38.09 -38.72 2.31
C CYS A 1051 39.40 -37.94 2.16
N SER A 1052 39.52 -36.82 2.87
CA SER A 1052 40.70 -35.93 2.82
C SER A 1052 42.01 -36.60 3.27
N ASP A 1053 41.92 -37.79 3.87
CA ASP A 1053 43.03 -38.65 4.30
C ASP A 1053 43.45 -39.69 3.25
N GLY A 1054 42.83 -39.69 2.07
CA GLY A 1054 43.13 -40.62 0.96
C GLY A 1054 42.42 -41.97 1.06
N THR A 1055 41.55 -42.17 2.05
CA THR A 1055 40.75 -43.40 2.17
C THR A 1055 39.44 -43.33 1.37
N ILE A 1056 39.00 -44.48 0.85
CA ILE A 1056 37.74 -44.62 0.12
C ILE A 1056 36.70 -45.18 1.10
N ALA A 1057 35.62 -44.44 1.34
CA ALA A 1057 34.53 -44.84 2.23
C ALA A 1057 33.20 -45.00 1.48
N ASP A 1058 32.36 -45.91 1.96
CA ASP A 1058 30.98 -46.08 1.48
C ASP A 1058 30.07 -44.96 2.00
N TRP A 1059 29.05 -44.59 1.24
CA TRP A 1059 28.13 -43.47 1.56
C TRP A 1059 27.11 -43.79 2.68
N ASP A 1060 27.21 -44.94 3.33
CA ASP A 1060 26.13 -45.58 4.10
C ASP A 1060 25.94 -45.10 5.56
N THR A 1061 26.37 -43.88 5.91
CA THR A 1061 26.33 -43.42 7.32
C THR A 1061 25.24 -42.41 7.68
N GLU A 1062 24.42 -41.91 6.75
CA GLU A 1062 23.26 -41.05 7.08
C GLU A 1062 21.97 -41.53 6.41
N PRO A 1063 20.80 -41.38 7.08
CA PRO A 1063 19.50 -41.76 6.54
C PRO A 1063 19.02 -40.75 5.47
N ASP A 1064 19.81 -40.55 4.42
CA ASP A 1064 19.47 -39.70 3.28
C ASP A 1064 18.40 -40.34 2.38
N LYS A 1065 17.40 -39.55 2.01
CA LYS A 1065 16.29 -39.99 1.15
C LYS A 1065 16.76 -40.08 -0.31
N TRP A 1066 17.04 -41.28 -0.78
CA TRP A 1066 17.30 -41.55 -2.20
C TRP A 1066 16.00 -41.65 -2.99
N LEU A 1067 15.98 -41.08 -4.19
CA LEU A 1067 14.83 -41.12 -5.10
C LEU A 1067 15.21 -41.79 -6.42
N ASP A 1068 14.45 -42.82 -6.76
CA ASP A 1068 14.56 -43.49 -8.04
C ASP A 1068 13.92 -42.69 -9.17
N MET A 1069 14.67 -42.53 -10.26
CA MET A 1069 14.24 -41.88 -11.48
C MET A 1069 13.95 -42.92 -12.56
N PHE A 1070 12.75 -42.86 -13.12
CA PHE A 1070 12.45 -43.52 -14.37
C PHE A 1070 11.50 -42.69 -15.23
N THR A 1071 12.06 -41.96 -16.18
CA THR A 1071 11.32 -41.10 -17.11
C THR A 1071 11.87 -41.22 -18.53
N TRP A 1072 11.07 -40.89 -19.53
CA TRP A 1072 11.47 -40.98 -20.93
C TRP A 1072 10.75 -39.96 -21.81
N THR A 1073 11.37 -39.62 -22.93
CA THR A 1073 10.79 -38.84 -24.02
C THR A 1073 10.89 -39.63 -25.31
N LEU A 1074 9.76 -39.86 -25.98
CA LEU A 1074 9.65 -40.49 -27.29
C LEU A 1074 9.42 -39.44 -28.36
N PHE A 1075 10.11 -39.60 -29.48
CA PHE A 1075 9.95 -38.83 -30.70
C PHE A 1075 9.57 -39.81 -31.79
N GLU A 1076 8.27 -39.93 -32.07
CA GLU A 1076 7.74 -40.92 -33.02
C GLU A 1076 7.36 -40.24 -34.34
N GLU A 1077 7.66 -40.90 -35.45
CA GLU A 1077 7.21 -40.50 -36.79
C GLU A 1077 5.68 -40.59 -36.87
N ASP A 1078 5.05 -39.58 -37.45
CA ASP A 1078 3.63 -39.64 -37.77
C ASP A 1078 3.44 -40.38 -39.11
N LEU A 1079 2.74 -41.53 -39.05
CA LEU A 1079 2.52 -42.38 -40.23
C LEU A 1079 1.68 -41.69 -41.31
N ASP A 1080 0.88 -40.69 -40.93
CA ASP A 1080 -0.02 -39.97 -41.83
C ASP A 1080 0.59 -38.67 -42.37
N ASN A 1081 1.67 -38.16 -41.76
CA ASN A 1081 2.31 -36.90 -42.15
C ASN A 1081 3.82 -36.90 -41.89
N ILE A 1082 4.61 -37.01 -42.96
CA ILE A 1082 6.08 -37.05 -42.93
C ILE A 1082 6.71 -35.80 -42.26
N ASN A 1083 5.99 -34.69 -42.22
CA ASN A 1083 6.44 -33.43 -41.58
C ASN A 1083 5.87 -33.21 -40.17
N ALA A 1084 5.25 -34.22 -39.56
CA ALA A 1084 4.78 -34.16 -38.18
C ALA A 1084 5.43 -35.25 -37.32
N LEU A 1085 5.54 -34.98 -36.02
CA LEU A 1085 5.96 -35.98 -35.04
C LEU A 1085 5.01 -36.01 -33.86
N THR A 1086 4.89 -37.20 -33.27
CA THR A 1086 4.26 -37.38 -31.97
C THR A 1086 5.33 -37.37 -30.90
N PHE A 1087 5.28 -36.36 -30.03
CA PHE A 1087 6.13 -36.30 -28.85
C PHE A 1087 5.38 -36.86 -27.66
N SER A 1088 6.01 -37.79 -26.93
CA SER A 1088 5.47 -38.34 -25.68
C SER A 1088 6.48 -38.20 -24.55
N TYR A 1089 6.11 -37.55 -23.45
CA TYR A 1089 6.89 -37.52 -22.22
C TYR A 1089 6.22 -38.40 -21.16
N GLY A 1090 6.92 -39.41 -20.64
CA GLY A 1090 6.36 -40.36 -19.67
C GLY A 1090 7.30 -40.67 -18.51
N GLY A 1091 6.75 -41.32 -17.49
CA GLY A 1091 7.52 -41.74 -16.32
C GLY A 1091 6.73 -42.51 -15.27
N ILE A 1092 7.47 -43.01 -14.26
CA ILE A 1092 6.95 -43.77 -13.12
C ILE A 1092 7.37 -43.08 -11.80
N VAL A 1093 6.45 -43.01 -10.83
CA VAL A 1093 6.71 -42.47 -9.49
C VAL A 1093 6.23 -43.39 -8.38
N TYR A 1094 7.14 -43.82 -7.49
CA TYR A 1094 6.94 -44.77 -6.38
C TYR A 1094 6.57 -44.07 -5.02
N SER A 1095 5.75 -44.70 -4.11
CA SER A 1095 4.84 -44.11 -3.05
C SER A 1095 5.43 -43.46 -1.73
N THR A 1096 4.66 -42.79 -0.82
CA THR A 1096 3.68 -43.32 0.21
C THR A 1096 2.38 -42.52 0.47
N LYS A 1097 2.20 -41.34 -0.12
CA LYS A 1097 0.87 -40.83 -0.43
C LYS A 1097 0.98 -40.60 -1.91
N ALA A 1098 0.30 -41.39 -2.74
CA ALA A 1098 0.07 -40.99 -4.11
C ALA A 1098 -0.45 -39.56 -4.03
N LEU A 1099 0.44 -38.61 -4.30
CA LEU A 1099 0.20 -37.44 -5.11
C LEU A 1099 -1.25 -37.02 -4.91
N THR A 1100 -1.50 -36.05 -4.04
CA THR A 1100 -2.65 -35.16 -4.21
C THR A 1100 -2.62 -34.74 -5.69
N THR A 1101 -3.33 -35.48 -6.55
CA THR A 1101 -2.81 -35.94 -7.87
C THR A 1101 -2.70 -34.79 -8.86
N ARG A 1102 -3.21 -33.63 -8.48
CA ARG A 1102 -3.19 -32.39 -9.24
C ARG A 1102 -1.88 -31.62 -9.11
N VAL A 1103 -1.30 -31.51 -7.91
CA VAL A 1103 -0.12 -30.63 -7.70
C VAL A 1103 1.10 -31.16 -8.46
N TRP A 1104 1.32 -32.46 -8.38
CA TRP A 1104 2.45 -33.07 -9.08
C TRP A 1104 2.23 -33.15 -10.59
N MET A 1105 1.00 -33.39 -11.05
CA MET A 1105 0.66 -33.31 -12.48
C MET A 1105 0.85 -31.88 -13.02
N LEU A 1106 0.58 -30.84 -12.22
CA LEU A 1106 0.91 -29.46 -12.59
C LEU A 1106 2.41 -29.24 -12.72
N GLU A 1107 3.25 -29.86 -11.88
CA GLU A 1107 4.71 -29.74 -12.04
C GLU A 1107 5.22 -30.52 -13.27
N ILE A 1108 4.68 -31.72 -13.56
CA ILE A 1108 5.02 -32.44 -14.81
C ILE A 1108 4.63 -31.59 -16.03
N LEU A 1109 3.42 -31.01 -16.03
CA LEU A 1109 2.97 -30.14 -17.10
C LEU A 1109 3.85 -28.87 -17.20
N SER A 1110 4.26 -28.30 -16.06
CA SER A 1110 5.21 -27.18 -16.01
C SER A 1110 6.55 -27.55 -16.65
N LEU A 1111 7.06 -28.74 -16.34
CA LEU A 1111 8.30 -29.26 -16.90
C LEU A 1111 8.18 -29.44 -18.42
N ALA A 1112 7.07 -30.00 -18.90
CA ALA A 1112 6.79 -30.18 -20.32
C ALA A 1112 6.71 -28.83 -21.07
N LEU A 1113 6.06 -27.82 -20.49
CA LEU A 1113 5.97 -26.48 -21.09
C LEU A 1113 7.32 -25.74 -21.12
N ARG A 1114 8.12 -25.86 -20.06
CA ARG A 1114 9.48 -25.29 -20.03
C ARG A 1114 10.39 -26.01 -21.02
N TRP A 1115 10.25 -27.33 -21.14
CA TRP A 1115 10.95 -28.12 -22.14
C TRP A 1115 10.57 -27.69 -23.56
N GLU A 1116 9.27 -27.53 -23.84
CA GLU A 1116 8.79 -27.06 -25.15
C GLU A 1116 9.39 -25.70 -25.51
N ASN A 1117 9.34 -24.73 -24.59
CA ASN A 1117 9.91 -23.40 -24.82
C ASN A 1117 11.42 -23.45 -25.08
N LYS A 1118 12.16 -24.31 -24.36
CA LYS A 1118 13.62 -24.40 -24.45
C LYS A 1118 14.11 -25.23 -25.65
N VAL A 1119 13.37 -26.27 -26.03
CA VAL A 1119 13.77 -27.26 -27.05
C VAL A 1119 13.10 -27.02 -28.38
N VAL A 1120 11.83 -26.60 -28.43
CA VAL A 1120 11.10 -26.28 -29.66
C VAL A 1120 11.26 -24.79 -29.97
N GLY A 1121 11.07 -23.94 -28.96
CA GLY A 1121 11.03 -22.48 -29.06
C GLY A 1121 9.73 -21.94 -28.48
N PRO A 1122 9.59 -20.61 -28.27
CA PRO A 1122 8.32 -20.04 -27.84
C PRO A 1122 7.24 -20.37 -28.89
N PRO A 1123 6.03 -20.81 -28.48
CA PRO A 1123 4.97 -21.24 -29.40
C PRO A 1123 4.50 -20.12 -30.36
N LEU A 1124 4.98 -18.89 -30.19
CA LEU A 1124 4.80 -17.76 -31.10
C LEU A 1124 6.12 -16.97 -31.17
N MET A 1125 6.86 -17.12 -32.27
CA MET A 1125 7.89 -16.15 -32.70
C MET A 1125 7.17 -15.04 -33.48
N LEU A 1126 6.94 -13.89 -32.86
CA LEU A 1126 6.80 -12.65 -33.63
C LEU A 1126 8.23 -12.23 -33.95
N SER A 1127 8.63 -12.36 -35.22
CA SER A 1127 9.86 -11.77 -35.72
C SER A 1127 9.89 -10.29 -35.35
N SER A 1128 10.88 -9.89 -34.55
CA SER A 1128 11.21 -8.49 -34.29
C SER A 1128 11.62 -7.78 -35.58
#